data_AF-A0A2E7MDV0-F1
#
_entry.id   AF-A0A2E7MDV0-F1
#
_cell.length_a   1.000
_cell.length_b   1.000
_cell.length_c   1.000
_cell.angle_alpha   90.00
_cell.angle_beta   90.00
_cell.angle_gamma   90.00
#
_symmetry.space_group_name_H-M   'P 1'
#
loop_
_entity.id
_entity.type
_entity.pdbx_description
1 polymer ?
#
loop_
_entity_poly.entity_id
_entity_poly.type
_entity_poly.pdbx_seq_one_letter_code
_entity_poly.pdbx_strand_id
1 'polypeptide(L)'
;MRALRPFEPLCCALSLAALLCAGCSADTFFVDTELDVDGDGLLPEDGDCDDRVAEVHSNHPEICDGIDNDCDGQVDGDDEDLGDQDGDGTDACNDCDDLDPSRAPDTDEICDGIDNDCDGEVGEDEVDGDGDGVVPCAGDCDDQNIDIAEGLPELCDGSDNDCDDLVDDEDDDVADQDGDGSRACSDCDDANPTVYPGAAELCNRLDDSCSGILSSDESDSDGDGVTPCEGDCDDSNALVAPTAQELCNGVDDVCAGEVADDEVDGDGDGVTPCEGDCDDTEETTLPDATESCNGVDDDCEDGLPDDEQDNDQDGFSVCEGDCDDSNATVFPGATEQCNGVDDDCADGVPTGELDSDSDGLSTCEGDCDDDAATTYPSATELCNGLDDDCEDGVPTGELDGDSDGLSPCEGDCDDDSDSVSPTATEVCNEQDDDCDGDIDGEDSDIADSDADGFTACDDCNDNDIAIYPGAVELCNGLDDSCTGTVGPDETDSDADDSMPCEGDCDDTEETTGPDAQDVCGDEIDNDCDGLVDEPTPVTTTPKIGTGRSNGALDLWPINVLGGIGSPVEAGEALATGASLAVVVADLDGDGVAEGVRQQLDPLDEDNDRVHRTQVDCAGETTDIELTEVELPGDQRLLAAADLDADGDLDLLSVGFSGDQLGLVRSHLNNGVATFAGVSNAAFLLHPNTSDRWTLGRSPVDHDGDGFPDLVECGWTPPDETSTCLLHPGRGDGSFSAPTVVLTLAEPIDAIIEGDFNEDGDTDLLVGLSDYGDPGATYFLAGTGTGAFGLPSDSVDINPLAEEGEGPAAGRGVGVPIDFDQDGTLDLAVQWDTGISSDGRALASGEGAGNGSFSMSAEATFTTANPDPEGTQWLAAPRP
;
A
#
# COMPACT_ATOMS: atom_id res chain seq x y z
N MET A 1 -38.51 51.88 -13.98
CA MET A 1 -39.48 52.49 -13.04
C MET A 1 -39.38 51.69 -11.76
N ARG A 2 -38.88 52.34 -10.68
CA ARG A 2 -38.55 51.84 -9.33
C ARG A 2 -37.50 50.69 -9.28
N ALA A 3 -36.28 50.76 -8.74
CA ALA A 3 -35.45 51.75 -8.03
C ALA A 3 -36.13 52.38 -6.78
N LEU A 4 -35.75 52.09 -5.53
CA LEU A 4 -34.50 52.38 -4.80
C LEU A 4 -34.84 51.99 -3.32
N ARG A 5 -33.98 51.63 -2.38
CA ARG A 5 -32.52 51.62 -2.22
C ARG A 5 -32.18 50.86 -0.91
N PRO A 6 -30.91 50.50 -0.69
CA PRO A 6 -30.36 49.83 0.48
C PRO A 6 -29.98 50.83 1.59
N PHE A 7 -29.60 50.26 2.73
CA PHE A 7 -29.02 50.94 3.89
C PHE A 7 -27.57 51.31 3.61
N GLU A 8 -27.23 52.58 3.81
CA GLU A 8 -25.88 53.08 4.02
C GLU A 8 -25.89 53.97 5.27
N PRO A 9 -24.77 54.07 5.99
CA PRO A 9 -24.61 54.83 7.22
C PRO A 9 -24.23 56.30 6.91
N LEU A 10 -24.55 57.24 7.81
CA LEU A 10 -23.70 58.42 8.07
C LEU A 10 -24.18 59.20 9.31
N CYS A 11 -23.35 59.14 10.35
CA CYS A 11 -22.87 60.24 11.18
C CYS A 11 -23.51 61.64 10.98
N CYS A 12 -23.82 62.35 12.08
CA CYS A 12 -23.25 63.70 12.30
C CYS A 12 -23.56 64.30 13.68
N ALA A 13 -22.48 64.45 14.45
CA ALA A 13 -21.96 65.72 14.94
C ALA A 13 -22.79 66.52 15.96
N LEU A 14 -22.44 66.32 17.25
CA LEU A 14 -22.60 67.35 18.27
C LEU A 14 -21.59 68.49 18.01
N SER A 15 -22.07 69.70 18.26
CA SER A 15 -21.48 70.96 17.81
C SER A 15 -20.23 71.39 18.57
N LEU A 16 -19.30 71.93 17.78
CA LEU A 16 -18.13 72.69 18.18
C LEU A 16 -18.49 73.96 18.98
N ALA A 17 -17.61 74.24 19.95
CA ALA A 17 -17.08 75.56 20.28
C ALA A 17 -17.76 76.47 21.32
N ALA A 18 -16.89 76.82 22.26
CA ALA A 18 -16.61 78.15 22.81
C ALA A 18 -17.26 78.45 24.17
N LEU A 19 -16.50 78.19 25.24
CA LEU A 19 -15.61 79.17 25.88
C LEU A 19 -16.36 80.31 26.58
N LEU A 20 -16.02 80.44 27.86
CA LEU A 20 -16.07 81.62 28.72
C LEU A 20 -17.43 81.92 29.38
N CYS A 21 -17.57 81.44 30.62
CA CYS A 21 -17.40 82.35 31.76
C CYS A 21 -17.30 81.61 33.10
N ALA A 22 -16.15 81.76 33.74
CA ALA A 22 -15.98 82.12 35.13
C ALA A 22 -16.95 81.53 36.17
N GLY A 23 -16.41 80.60 36.96
CA GLY A 23 -16.45 80.65 38.42
C GLY A 23 -17.80 80.95 39.06
N CYS A 24 -18.55 79.88 39.35
CA CYS A 24 -19.30 79.77 40.58
C CYS A 24 -19.28 78.32 41.04
N SER A 25 -18.60 78.10 42.16
CA SER A 25 -18.82 77.03 43.14
C SER A 25 -20.23 76.44 43.07
N ALA A 26 -20.31 75.13 42.84
CA ALA A 26 -21.48 74.32 43.14
C ALA A 26 -21.06 73.18 44.08
N ASP A 27 -20.57 73.53 45.28
CA ASP A 27 -20.83 72.70 46.46
C ASP A 27 -22.34 72.73 46.70
N THR A 28 -23.03 71.80 46.06
CA THR A 28 -24.18 71.04 46.52
C THR A 28 -24.64 70.21 45.32
N PHE A 29 -23.95 69.11 45.04
CA PHE A 29 -24.50 68.07 44.19
C PHE A 29 -25.10 67.02 45.13
N PHE A 30 -26.42 66.82 44.98
CA PHE A 30 -27.12 65.76 45.66
C PHE A 30 -26.50 64.45 45.18
N VAL A 31 -25.90 63.68 46.08
CA VAL A 31 -25.78 62.23 45.89
C VAL A 31 -27.22 61.74 45.94
N ASP A 32 -27.72 61.22 44.83
CA ASP A 32 -29.00 60.53 44.84
C ASP A 32 -28.72 59.16 45.47
N THR A 33 -28.75 59.09 46.81
CA THR A 33 -28.40 57.88 47.59
C THR A 33 -29.40 56.72 47.40
N GLU A 34 -30.22 56.79 46.36
CA GLU A 34 -31.26 55.81 46.04
C GLU A 34 -31.08 55.28 44.61
N LEU A 35 -29.97 55.63 43.93
CA LEU A 35 -29.65 55.20 42.58
C LEU A 35 -28.23 54.66 42.53
N ASP A 36 -28.12 53.35 42.36
CA ASP A 36 -26.93 52.61 41.95
C ASP A 36 -26.54 53.05 40.52
N VAL A 37 -25.39 53.70 40.39
CA VAL A 37 -24.94 54.37 39.16
C VAL A 37 -24.06 53.49 38.29
N ASP A 38 -23.24 52.62 38.87
CA ASP A 38 -22.36 51.70 38.14
C ASP A 38 -22.99 50.32 37.91
N GLY A 39 -24.08 50.01 38.59
CA GLY A 39 -24.91 48.82 38.37
C GLY A 39 -24.45 47.60 39.15
N ASP A 40 -23.62 47.75 40.19
CA ASP A 40 -23.12 46.65 41.03
C ASP A 40 -24.18 46.12 42.02
N GLY A 41 -25.30 46.85 42.16
CA GLY A 41 -26.40 46.51 43.05
C GLY A 41 -26.19 46.90 44.52
N LEU A 42 -25.10 47.59 44.84
CA LEU A 42 -24.81 48.21 46.12
C LEU A 42 -25.07 49.72 46.03
N LEU A 43 -25.29 50.32 47.20
CA LEU A 43 -25.45 51.76 47.33
C LEU A 43 -24.36 52.25 48.29
N PRO A 44 -24.05 53.56 48.29
CA PRO A 44 -23.08 54.13 49.23
C PRO A 44 -23.36 53.87 50.71
N GLU A 45 -24.60 53.57 51.08
CA GLU A 45 -25.01 53.24 52.46
C GLU A 45 -24.91 51.74 52.80
N ASP A 46 -24.74 50.89 51.78
CA ASP A 46 -24.65 49.42 51.86
C ASP A 46 -23.21 48.90 51.61
N GLY A 47 -22.22 49.80 51.53
CA GLY A 47 -20.80 49.45 51.56
C GLY A 47 -20.02 49.70 50.27
N ASP A 48 -20.60 50.40 49.29
CA ASP A 48 -19.89 50.91 48.10
C ASP A 48 -19.29 52.30 48.41
N CYS A 49 -17.97 52.46 48.23
CA CYS A 49 -17.27 53.71 48.54
C CYS A 49 -17.03 54.61 47.31
N ASP A 50 -17.26 54.14 46.08
CA ASP A 50 -17.34 54.94 44.86
C ASP A 50 -18.33 54.37 43.83
N ASP A 51 -19.62 54.70 44.03
CA ASP A 51 -20.83 54.50 43.20
C ASP A 51 -20.72 55.06 41.76
N ARG A 52 -19.66 54.67 41.07
CA ARG A 52 -19.25 54.95 39.69
C ARG A 52 -18.32 53.87 39.16
N VAL A 53 -17.74 53.06 40.05
CA VAL A 53 -16.80 51.99 39.77
C VAL A 53 -17.34 50.73 40.44
N ALA A 54 -17.87 49.83 39.62
CA ALA A 54 -18.55 48.63 40.10
C ALA A 54 -17.63 47.67 40.87
N GLU A 55 -16.32 47.86 40.74
CA GLU A 55 -15.27 47.08 41.41
C GLU A 55 -14.79 47.71 42.74
N VAL A 56 -15.45 48.77 43.23
CA VAL A 56 -15.06 49.50 44.45
C VAL A 56 -16.18 49.41 45.50
N HIS A 57 -16.19 48.30 46.25
CA HIS A 57 -17.18 48.04 47.26
C HIS A 57 -16.71 47.05 48.32
N SER A 58 -17.30 47.09 49.51
CA SER A 58 -16.91 46.28 50.69
C SER A 58 -16.96 44.75 50.59
N ASN A 59 -17.35 44.19 49.44
CA ASN A 59 -17.25 42.76 49.15
C ASN A 59 -16.35 42.45 47.94
N HIS A 60 -15.62 43.44 47.41
CA HIS A 60 -14.66 43.25 46.34
C HIS A 60 -13.31 42.93 46.99
N PRO A 61 -12.55 41.93 46.53
CA PRO A 61 -11.17 41.75 46.99
C PRO A 61 -10.29 42.92 46.53
N GLU A 62 -9.28 43.27 47.31
CA GLU A 62 -8.26 44.24 46.89
C GLU A 62 -7.44 43.68 45.71
N ILE A 63 -7.13 44.55 44.74
CA ILE A 63 -6.30 44.23 43.57
C ILE A 63 -5.22 45.31 43.42
N CYS A 64 -4.04 44.96 42.88
CA CYS A 64 -2.88 45.85 42.79
C CYS A 64 -3.04 46.97 41.73
N ASP A 65 -4.02 47.87 41.89
CA ASP A 65 -4.36 48.92 40.92
C ASP A 65 -4.27 50.36 41.46
N GLY A 66 -3.97 50.54 42.76
CA GLY A 66 -3.88 51.85 43.39
C GLY A 66 -5.18 52.38 43.99
N ILE A 67 -6.24 51.58 44.05
CA ILE A 67 -7.58 51.93 44.54
C ILE A 67 -7.96 50.97 45.66
N ASP A 68 -8.56 51.50 46.73
CA ASP A 68 -9.18 50.73 47.83
C ASP A 68 -10.46 50.06 47.30
N ASN A 69 -10.32 48.90 46.66
CA ASN A 69 -11.41 48.16 46.02
C ASN A 69 -12.37 47.55 47.04
N ASP A 70 -11.88 47.19 48.22
CA ASP A 70 -12.65 46.58 49.29
C ASP A 70 -13.20 47.58 50.33
N CYS A 71 -12.91 48.87 50.15
CA CYS A 71 -13.38 49.97 50.99
C CYS A 71 -13.03 49.82 52.49
N ASP A 72 -12.00 49.06 52.87
CA ASP A 72 -11.58 48.87 54.25
C ASP A 72 -10.69 50.03 54.77
N GLY A 73 -10.19 50.87 53.85
CA GLY A 73 -9.35 52.03 54.11
C GLY A 73 -7.85 51.80 53.94
N GLN A 74 -7.44 50.64 53.46
CA GLN A 74 -6.10 50.31 52.97
C GLN A 74 -6.09 50.41 51.44
N VAL A 75 -4.91 50.60 50.85
CA VAL A 75 -4.75 50.69 49.39
C VAL A 75 -3.52 49.86 49.05
N ASP A 76 -3.71 48.83 48.24
CA ASP A 76 -2.72 47.82 47.83
C ASP A 76 -1.88 47.27 49.01
N GLY A 77 -0.60 46.96 48.79
CA GLY A 77 0.33 46.18 49.66
C GLY A 77 0.56 46.60 51.12
N ASP A 78 -0.24 47.50 51.69
CA ASP A 78 -0.45 47.60 53.14
C ASP A 78 -1.66 46.74 53.62
N ASP A 79 -2.43 46.14 52.70
CA ASP A 79 -3.59 45.26 52.95
C ASP A 79 -3.17 43.86 53.43
N GLU A 80 -3.89 43.31 54.42
CA GLU A 80 -3.65 41.96 54.94
C GLU A 80 -4.09 40.85 53.95
N ASP A 81 -4.89 41.18 52.93
CA ASP A 81 -5.39 40.24 51.91
C ASP A 81 -4.45 40.09 50.69
N LEU A 82 -3.35 40.87 50.60
CA LEU A 82 -2.30 40.81 49.56
C LEU A 82 -0.89 40.55 50.14
N GLY A 83 -0.79 39.75 51.20
CA GLY A 83 0.50 39.45 51.85
C GLY A 83 1.25 38.26 51.24
N ASP A 84 2.58 38.29 51.33
CA ASP A 84 3.54 37.19 51.07
C ASP A 84 3.01 35.80 51.50
N GLN A 85 2.56 35.00 50.52
CA GLN A 85 1.89 33.72 50.78
C GLN A 85 2.87 32.54 50.91
N ASP A 86 4.00 32.57 50.22
CA ASP A 86 4.99 31.49 50.21
C ASP A 86 6.16 31.70 51.20
N GLY A 87 6.33 32.92 51.71
CA GLY A 87 7.27 33.30 52.74
C GLY A 87 8.66 33.68 52.24
N ASP A 88 8.84 34.00 50.97
CA ASP A 88 10.10 34.45 50.37
C ASP A 88 10.51 35.88 50.80
N GLY A 89 9.54 36.68 51.24
CA GLY A 89 9.68 38.06 51.69
C GLY A 89 9.26 39.13 50.67
N THR A 90 8.68 38.73 49.55
CA THR A 90 8.10 39.57 48.49
C THR A 90 6.58 39.56 48.64
N ASP A 91 5.92 40.69 48.37
CA ASP A 91 4.45 40.75 48.42
C ASP A 91 3.86 40.38 47.05
N ALA A 92 2.60 39.92 47.06
CA ALA A 92 1.89 39.44 45.86
C ALA A 92 1.86 40.43 44.68
N CYS A 93 2.12 41.72 44.92
CA CYS A 93 2.16 42.72 43.85
C CYS A 93 3.53 42.86 43.16
N ASN A 94 4.59 42.31 43.74
CA ASN A 94 5.97 42.35 43.22
C ASN A 94 6.57 40.96 43.00
N ASP A 95 5.79 39.92 43.26
CA ASP A 95 6.13 38.52 43.08
C ASP A 95 5.53 38.00 41.75
N CYS A 96 6.32 37.28 40.94
CA CYS A 96 5.81 36.73 39.68
C CYS A 96 5.02 35.42 39.89
N ASP A 97 5.21 34.72 41.01
CA ASP A 97 4.36 33.64 41.49
C ASP A 97 4.38 33.57 43.04
N ASP A 98 3.48 34.32 43.69
CA ASP A 98 3.33 34.42 45.16
C ASP A 98 2.99 33.08 45.87
N LEU A 99 2.94 31.97 45.14
CA LEU A 99 2.81 30.62 45.69
C LEU A 99 4.11 29.80 45.60
N ASP A 100 5.15 30.31 44.93
CA ASP A 100 6.45 29.66 44.73
C ASP A 100 7.63 30.53 45.17
N PRO A 101 8.27 30.20 46.31
CA PRO A 101 9.34 31.01 46.89
C PRO A 101 10.67 30.92 46.10
N SER A 102 10.69 30.20 44.98
CA SER A 102 11.79 30.20 44.00
C SER A 102 11.64 31.30 42.95
N ARG A 103 10.47 31.93 42.86
CA ARG A 103 10.05 32.81 41.76
C ARG A 103 9.83 34.22 42.22
N ALA A 104 10.91 34.87 42.60
CA ALA A 104 10.86 36.18 43.20
C ALA A 104 12.04 37.05 42.76
N PRO A 105 11.91 38.38 42.82
CA PRO A 105 13.02 39.28 42.55
C PRO A 105 14.29 38.96 43.36
N ASP A 106 15.44 38.97 42.69
CA ASP A 106 16.77 38.65 43.26
C ASP A 106 17.02 37.14 43.58
N THR A 107 16.28 36.19 43.00
CA THR A 107 16.64 34.75 42.95
C THR A 107 17.65 34.48 41.80
N ASP A 108 18.24 33.28 41.75
CA ASP A 108 19.14 32.87 40.65
C ASP A 108 18.31 32.02 39.66
N GLU A 109 18.53 32.20 38.36
CA GLU A 109 17.91 31.34 37.34
C GLU A 109 18.31 29.87 37.48
N ILE A 110 17.34 28.99 37.24
CA ILE A 110 17.49 27.54 37.25
C ILE A 110 16.94 26.99 35.95
N CYS A 111 17.63 25.99 35.39
CA CYS A 111 17.39 25.40 34.06
C CYS A 111 15.99 24.74 33.93
N ASP A 112 14.93 25.55 33.90
CA ASP A 112 13.52 25.16 33.82
C ASP A 112 12.72 26.00 32.80
N GLY A 113 13.39 26.93 32.10
CA GLY A 113 12.83 27.74 31.02
C GLY A 113 11.84 28.79 31.50
N ILE A 114 11.86 29.14 32.79
CA ILE A 114 10.96 30.12 33.39
C ILE A 114 11.81 31.19 34.08
N ASP A 115 11.40 32.45 33.93
CA ASP A 115 12.00 33.62 34.60
C ASP A 115 11.77 33.51 36.11
N ASN A 116 12.76 32.95 36.81
CA ASN A 116 12.68 32.71 38.24
C ASN A 116 13.04 33.96 39.05
N ASP A 117 13.79 34.91 38.48
CA ASP A 117 14.17 36.16 39.15
C ASP A 117 13.26 37.37 38.84
N CYS A 118 12.20 37.13 38.07
CA CYS A 118 11.15 38.06 37.69
C CYS A 118 11.68 39.35 37.00
N ASP A 119 12.84 39.31 36.34
CA ASP A 119 13.42 40.46 35.66
C ASP A 119 12.94 40.65 34.21
N GLY A 120 12.23 39.66 33.69
CA GLY A 120 11.65 39.61 32.35
C GLY A 120 12.52 38.91 31.30
N GLU A 121 13.65 38.30 31.69
CA GLU A 121 14.54 37.52 30.83
C GLU A 121 14.77 36.11 31.44
N VAL A 122 14.73 35.05 30.61
CA VAL A 122 15.24 33.72 31.01
C VAL A 122 16.76 33.69 30.86
N GLY A 123 17.46 32.85 31.63
CA GLY A 123 18.93 32.87 31.70
C GLY A 123 19.63 32.68 30.35
N GLU A 124 20.81 33.28 30.15
CA GLU A 124 21.54 33.20 28.87
C GLU A 124 21.97 31.78 28.47
N ASP A 125 22.11 30.88 29.44
CA ASP A 125 22.46 29.46 29.25
C ASP A 125 21.21 28.55 29.13
N GLU A 126 20.00 29.13 29.06
CA GLU A 126 18.69 28.45 28.94
C GLU A 126 18.01 28.72 27.60
N VAL A 127 18.74 29.37 26.69
CA VAL A 127 18.32 29.59 25.32
C VAL A 127 19.01 28.54 24.47
N ASP A 128 18.22 27.78 23.74
CA ASP A 128 18.69 26.83 22.74
C ASP A 128 19.13 27.61 21.49
N GLY A 129 20.44 27.69 21.28
CA GLY A 129 21.08 28.55 20.30
C GLY A 129 21.13 27.97 18.89
N ASP A 130 21.07 26.64 18.76
CA ASP A 130 21.12 25.91 17.48
C ASP A 130 19.85 25.13 17.13
N GLY A 131 18.95 24.95 18.10
CA GLY A 131 17.62 24.40 17.91
C GLY A 131 17.53 22.88 18.13
N ASP A 132 18.49 22.24 18.79
CA ASP A 132 18.49 20.79 19.04
C ASP A 132 17.58 20.36 20.21
N GLY A 133 17.04 21.32 20.96
CA GLY A 133 16.20 21.11 22.14
C GLY A 133 16.98 20.82 23.44
N VAL A 134 18.30 20.86 23.44
CA VAL A 134 19.20 20.70 24.58
C VAL A 134 19.94 22.02 24.83
N VAL A 135 19.53 22.73 25.88
CA VAL A 135 20.19 23.99 26.26
C VAL A 135 21.59 23.74 26.88
N PRO A 136 22.50 24.74 26.87
CA PRO A 136 23.84 24.61 27.44
C PRO A 136 23.86 24.16 28.92
N CYS A 137 22.88 24.61 29.72
CA CYS A 137 22.76 24.18 31.11
C CYS A 137 22.26 22.74 31.30
N ALA A 138 21.75 22.11 30.23
CA ALA A 138 21.18 20.77 30.20
C ALA A 138 22.08 19.71 29.54
N GLY A 139 23.24 20.07 28.98
CA GLY A 139 24.22 19.10 28.46
C GLY A 139 24.76 19.40 27.06
N ASP A 140 24.39 20.50 26.45
CA ASP A 140 24.96 20.91 25.16
C ASP A 140 26.32 21.61 25.36
N CYS A 141 27.34 21.12 24.65
CA CYS A 141 28.71 21.62 24.70
C CYS A 141 29.10 22.54 23.53
N ASP A 142 28.26 22.68 22.50
CA ASP A 142 28.38 23.67 21.42
C ASP A 142 27.01 24.13 20.88
N ASP A 143 26.33 24.98 21.65
CA ASP A 143 25.08 25.79 21.43
C ASP A 143 24.95 26.60 20.13
N GLN A 144 25.77 26.30 19.14
CA GLN A 144 25.72 26.83 17.79
C GLN A 144 25.75 25.70 16.74
N ASN A 145 25.72 24.45 17.18
CA ASN A 145 25.83 23.26 16.37
C ASN A 145 24.88 22.17 16.86
N ILE A 146 23.75 22.06 16.15
CA ILE A 146 22.64 21.12 16.42
C ILE A 146 23.06 19.65 16.51
N ASP A 147 24.24 19.32 15.97
CA ASP A 147 24.81 17.97 15.96
C ASP A 147 25.68 17.68 17.21
N ILE A 148 25.75 18.57 18.20
CA ILE A 148 26.64 18.44 19.38
C ILE A 148 25.87 18.64 20.69
N ALA A 149 25.52 17.54 21.38
CA ALA A 149 24.92 17.59 22.71
C ALA A 149 25.00 16.25 23.45
N GLU A 150 24.99 16.29 24.79
CA GLU A 150 24.98 15.08 25.62
C GLU A 150 23.83 14.12 25.23
N GLY A 151 24.20 12.94 24.72
CA GLY A 151 23.27 11.88 24.33
C GLY A 151 22.92 11.81 22.85
N LEU A 152 23.50 12.69 22.01
CA LEU A 152 23.56 12.48 20.56
C LEU A 152 24.59 11.39 20.23
N PRO A 153 24.45 10.66 19.10
CA PRO A 153 25.44 9.68 18.68
C PRO A 153 26.65 10.35 18.02
N GLU A 154 27.83 9.77 18.20
CA GLU A 154 29.07 10.24 17.57
C GLU A 154 29.02 10.12 16.03
N LEU A 155 29.33 11.21 15.32
CA LEU A 155 29.41 11.26 13.86
C LEU A 155 30.87 11.18 13.39
N CYS A 156 31.11 10.62 12.21
CA CYS A 156 32.46 10.52 11.62
C CYS A 156 32.93 11.84 10.98
N ASP A 157 32.81 12.97 11.68
CA ASP A 157 33.07 14.32 11.15
C ASP A 157 34.27 15.04 11.81
N GLY A 158 34.87 14.43 12.85
CA GLY A 158 36.00 14.99 13.61
C GLY A 158 35.62 15.97 14.73
N SER A 159 34.34 16.03 15.10
CA SER A 159 33.80 16.73 16.28
C SER A 159 33.52 15.73 17.40
N ASP A 160 33.08 16.20 18.56
CA ASP A 160 32.68 15.38 19.71
C ASP A 160 31.18 15.64 19.84
N ASN A 161 30.37 14.81 19.17
CA ASN A 161 28.94 15.05 18.96
C ASN A 161 28.11 14.70 20.20
N ASP A 162 28.63 13.84 21.08
CA ASP A 162 27.94 13.40 22.29
C ASP A 162 28.46 14.05 23.60
N CYS A 163 29.44 14.94 23.48
CA CYS A 163 30.05 15.71 24.56
C CYS A 163 30.74 14.85 25.64
N ASP A 164 31.23 13.65 25.30
CA ASP A 164 31.84 12.73 26.25
C ASP A 164 33.40 12.83 26.36
N ASP A 165 34.01 13.76 25.62
CA ASP A 165 35.45 13.98 25.41
C ASP A 165 36.15 12.93 24.49
N LEU A 166 35.42 12.08 23.77
CA LEU A 166 35.92 11.21 22.70
C LEU A 166 35.57 11.77 21.31
N VAL A 167 36.29 11.31 20.28
CA VAL A 167 36.11 11.79 18.90
C VAL A 167 36.29 10.62 17.94
N ASP A 168 35.33 10.41 17.05
CA ASP A 168 35.27 9.41 15.98
C ASP A 168 35.75 8.01 16.44
N ASP A 169 36.81 7.49 15.80
CA ASP A 169 37.42 6.16 16.01
C ASP A 169 37.96 5.91 17.44
N GLU A 170 38.10 6.95 18.26
CA GLU A 170 38.50 6.84 19.68
C GLU A 170 37.29 6.64 20.61
N ASP A 171 36.08 6.81 20.10
CA ASP A 171 34.80 6.55 20.75
C ASP A 171 34.38 5.08 20.62
N ASP A 172 33.83 4.52 21.70
CA ASP A 172 33.28 3.16 21.74
C ASP A 172 31.85 3.09 21.16
N ASP A 173 31.22 4.24 20.85
CA ASP A 173 29.83 4.35 20.37
C ASP A 173 29.67 4.22 18.84
N VAL A 174 30.76 4.33 18.07
CA VAL A 174 30.85 3.83 16.68
C VAL A 174 31.10 2.32 16.68
N ALA A 175 30.04 1.57 17.02
CA ALA A 175 30.05 0.12 17.08
C ALA A 175 30.18 -0.52 15.68
N ASP A 176 30.93 -1.62 15.62
CA ASP A 176 30.92 -2.59 14.52
C ASP A 176 29.54 -3.27 14.47
N GLN A 177 28.62 -2.71 13.68
CA GLN A 177 27.20 -3.08 13.74
C GLN A 177 26.94 -4.49 13.18
N ASP A 178 27.71 -4.91 12.18
CA ASP A 178 27.58 -6.21 11.54
C ASP A 178 28.54 -7.30 12.08
N GLY A 179 29.58 -6.91 12.82
CA GLY A 179 30.49 -7.78 13.55
C GLY A 179 31.67 -8.32 12.73
N ASP A 180 32.05 -7.69 11.61
CA ASP A 180 33.17 -8.13 10.78
C ASP A 180 34.56 -7.65 11.25
N GLY A 181 34.58 -6.71 12.20
CA GLY A 181 35.76 -6.16 12.82
C GLY A 181 36.26 -4.84 12.23
N SER A 182 35.56 -4.29 11.24
CA SER A 182 35.62 -2.88 10.84
C SER A 182 34.63 -2.07 11.68
N ARG A 183 34.71 -0.74 11.65
CA ARG A 183 33.79 0.13 12.40
C ARG A 183 33.20 1.13 11.43
N ALA A 184 32.01 1.65 11.74
CA ALA A 184 31.25 2.60 10.93
C ALA A 184 32.08 3.64 10.15
N CYS A 185 33.08 4.29 10.77
CA CYS A 185 33.88 5.32 10.08
C CYS A 185 34.92 4.80 9.06
N SER A 186 35.21 3.49 9.08
CA SER A 186 36.10 2.83 8.13
C SER A 186 35.35 1.88 7.20
N ASP A 187 34.15 1.45 7.56
CA ASP A 187 33.32 0.58 6.73
C ASP A 187 32.51 1.36 5.69
N CYS A 188 32.45 0.88 4.46
CA CYS A 188 31.61 1.49 3.44
C CYS A 188 30.16 0.98 3.46
N ASP A 189 29.88 -0.10 4.20
CA ASP A 189 28.54 -0.61 4.49
C ASP A 189 28.54 -1.35 5.84
N ASP A 190 28.51 -0.59 6.94
CA ASP A 190 28.60 -1.10 8.32
C ASP A 190 27.39 -1.97 8.76
N ALA A 191 26.37 -2.08 7.90
CA ALA A 191 25.25 -2.99 8.09
C ALA A 191 25.49 -4.37 7.49
N ASN A 192 26.59 -4.57 6.75
CA ASN A 192 26.83 -5.75 5.93
C ASN A 192 28.22 -6.38 6.20
N PRO A 193 28.27 -7.52 6.91
CA PRO A 193 29.53 -8.12 7.40
C PRO A 193 30.39 -8.78 6.31
N THR A 194 30.02 -8.58 5.05
CA THR A 194 30.75 -9.03 3.87
C THR A 194 31.38 -7.87 3.09
N VAL A 195 30.98 -6.63 3.37
CA VAL A 195 31.50 -5.41 2.77
C VAL A 195 32.35 -4.72 3.82
N TYR A 196 33.67 -4.68 3.61
CA TYR A 196 34.60 -4.01 4.50
C TYR A 196 35.94 -3.74 3.83
N PRO A 197 36.74 -2.78 4.34
CA PRO A 197 38.06 -2.49 3.78
C PRO A 197 38.97 -3.72 3.67
N GLY A 198 39.20 -4.16 2.43
CA GLY A 198 40.03 -5.32 2.13
C GLY A 198 39.31 -6.68 2.23
N ALA A 199 37.98 -6.71 2.21
CA ALA A 199 37.19 -7.91 1.92
C ALA A 199 37.55 -8.50 0.55
N ALA A 200 37.12 -9.73 0.32
CA ALA A 200 37.26 -10.36 -0.99
C ALA A 200 35.99 -10.07 -1.80
N GLU A 201 36.15 -9.42 -2.96
CA GLU A 201 35.07 -9.18 -3.92
C GLU A 201 34.28 -10.47 -4.18
N LEU A 202 33.01 -10.41 -3.85
CA LEU A 202 32.00 -11.37 -4.23
C LEU A 202 31.56 -11.06 -5.67
N CYS A 203 30.58 -11.80 -6.16
CA CYS A 203 30.03 -11.60 -7.49
C CYS A 203 28.59 -11.11 -7.28
N ASN A 204 28.48 -9.92 -6.71
CA ASN A 204 27.24 -9.29 -6.25
C ASN A 204 27.13 -7.83 -6.75
N ARG A 205 28.10 -7.35 -7.54
CA ARG A 205 28.14 -6.00 -8.11
C ARG A 205 28.23 -4.89 -7.05
N LEU A 206 28.68 -5.24 -5.85
CA LEU A 206 29.03 -4.31 -4.77
C LEU A 206 30.55 -4.21 -4.68
N ASP A 207 31.08 -3.05 -4.30
CA ASP A 207 32.51 -2.88 -3.98
C ASP A 207 32.76 -3.39 -2.57
N ASP A 208 32.70 -4.71 -2.39
CA ASP A 208 32.81 -5.34 -1.07
C ASP A 208 34.12 -4.95 -0.35
N SER A 209 35.18 -4.60 -1.08
CA SER A 209 36.47 -4.22 -0.47
C SER A 209 36.63 -2.74 -0.16
N CYS A 210 35.61 -1.91 -0.37
CA CYS A 210 35.62 -0.45 -0.18
C CYS A 210 36.79 0.24 -0.92
N SER A 211 37.13 -0.26 -2.11
CA SER A 211 38.31 0.16 -2.87
C SER A 211 38.03 1.32 -3.85
N GLY A 212 36.76 1.64 -4.05
CA GLY A 212 36.20 2.57 -5.02
C GLY A 212 36.15 2.04 -6.44
N ILE A 213 36.37 0.74 -6.67
CA ILE A 213 36.37 0.09 -7.98
C ILE A 213 35.81 -1.34 -7.93
N LEU A 214 34.76 -1.63 -8.70
CA LEU A 214 34.30 -3.00 -8.92
C LEU A 214 35.38 -3.84 -9.63
N SER A 215 35.45 -5.13 -9.30
CA SER A 215 36.36 -6.07 -9.94
C SER A 215 36.13 -6.14 -11.45
N SER A 216 37.19 -6.36 -12.24
CA SER A 216 37.05 -6.51 -13.70
C SER A 216 36.24 -7.74 -14.12
N ASP A 217 36.04 -8.68 -13.20
CA ASP A 217 35.30 -9.92 -13.44
C ASP A 217 33.79 -9.75 -13.19
N GLU A 218 33.35 -8.56 -12.74
CA GLU A 218 31.94 -8.17 -12.51
C GLU A 218 31.42 -7.15 -13.54
N SER A 219 32.21 -6.85 -14.56
CA SER A 219 31.82 -5.95 -15.65
C SER A 219 31.30 -6.77 -16.82
N ASP A 220 30.01 -6.64 -17.12
CA ASP A 220 29.39 -7.18 -18.34
C ASP A 220 29.80 -6.32 -19.55
N SER A 221 30.72 -6.85 -20.37
CA SER A 221 31.35 -6.09 -21.45
C SER A 221 30.57 -6.17 -22.78
N ASP A 222 29.69 -7.15 -22.95
CA ASP A 222 28.94 -7.37 -24.19
C ASP A 222 27.42 -7.16 -24.08
N GLY A 223 26.91 -7.04 -22.86
CA GLY A 223 25.57 -6.60 -22.53
C GLY A 223 24.51 -7.70 -22.50
N ASP A 224 24.88 -8.96 -22.26
CA ASP A 224 23.91 -10.07 -22.10
C ASP A 224 23.39 -10.27 -20.68
N GLY A 225 23.92 -9.51 -19.72
CA GLY A 225 23.52 -9.54 -18.32
C GLY A 225 24.22 -10.58 -17.47
N VAL A 226 25.16 -11.37 -18.01
CA VAL A 226 25.95 -12.38 -17.29
C VAL A 226 27.43 -11.98 -17.27
N THR A 227 27.98 -11.75 -16.09
CA THR A 227 29.39 -11.35 -15.94
C THR A 227 30.35 -12.55 -15.98
N PRO A 228 31.67 -12.32 -16.21
CA PRO A 228 32.68 -13.38 -16.14
C PRO A 228 32.66 -14.19 -14.83
N CYS A 229 32.35 -13.56 -13.69
CA CYS A 229 32.26 -14.26 -12.40
C CYS A 229 30.95 -15.04 -12.22
N GLU A 230 29.88 -14.69 -12.95
CA GLU A 230 28.60 -15.41 -13.01
C GLU A 230 28.65 -16.62 -13.97
N GLY A 231 29.78 -16.83 -14.66
CA GLY A 231 30.04 -18.02 -15.45
C GLY A 231 30.07 -17.79 -16.97
N ASP A 232 30.06 -16.54 -17.42
CA ASP A 232 30.27 -16.21 -18.82
C ASP A 232 31.69 -16.60 -19.28
N CYS A 233 31.75 -17.37 -20.38
CA CYS A 233 32.97 -17.90 -20.96
C CYS A 233 33.50 -17.06 -22.14
N ASP A 234 32.75 -16.10 -22.68
CA ASP A 234 33.18 -15.12 -23.67
C ASP A 234 32.44 -13.78 -23.53
N ASP A 235 32.86 -12.99 -22.53
CA ASP A 235 32.50 -11.59 -22.19
C ASP A 235 32.84 -10.56 -23.29
N SER A 236 32.67 -10.94 -24.53
CA SER A 236 32.79 -10.09 -25.71
C SER A 236 31.74 -10.44 -26.77
N ASN A 237 30.89 -11.41 -26.49
CA ASN A 237 29.87 -11.96 -27.35
C ASN A 237 28.61 -12.36 -26.56
N ALA A 238 27.64 -11.44 -26.51
CA ALA A 238 26.33 -11.57 -25.86
C ALA A 238 25.42 -12.73 -26.32
N LEU A 239 25.91 -13.63 -27.18
CA LEU A 239 25.23 -14.87 -27.57
C LEU A 239 25.87 -16.10 -26.92
N VAL A 240 26.93 -15.92 -26.12
CA VAL A 240 27.70 -16.98 -25.48
C VAL A 240 27.70 -16.73 -23.98
N ALA A 241 26.74 -17.33 -23.28
CA ALA A 241 26.60 -17.24 -21.83
C ALA A 241 25.83 -18.45 -21.30
N PRO A 242 25.95 -18.81 -20.01
CA PRO A 242 25.20 -19.91 -19.40
C PRO A 242 23.68 -19.86 -19.58
N THR A 243 23.12 -18.68 -19.80
CA THR A 243 21.68 -18.44 -20.04
C THR A 243 21.31 -18.41 -21.51
N ALA A 244 22.28 -18.44 -22.42
CA ALA A 244 22.03 -18.48 -23.85
C ALA A 244 21.30 -19.78 -24.24
N GLN A 245 20.66 -19.75 -25.40
CA GLN A 245 20.13 -20.97 -26.00
C GLN A 245 21.24 -21.59 -26.85
N GLU A 246 21.59 -22.85 -26.59
CA GLU A 246 22.53 -23.59 -27.44
C GLU A 246 22.01 -23.63 -28.88
N LEU A 247 22.84 -23.14 -29.82
CA LEU A 247 22.53 -23.15 -31.24
C LEU A 247 23.44 -24.15 -31.94
N CYS A 248 22.87 -24.99 -32.82
CA CYS A 248 23.59 -25.89 -33.73
C CYS A 248 24.57 -25.14 -34.67
N ASN A 249 25.71 -24.71 -34.13
CA ASN A 249 26.66 -23.84 -34.83
C ASN A 249 28.13 -24.20 -34.54
N GLY A 250 28.39 -25.13 -33.61
CA GLY A 250 29.72 -25.60 -33.25
C GLY A 250 30.50 -24.68 -32.31
N VAL A 251 29.81 -23.80 -31.60
CA VAL A 251 30.30 -22.97 -30.49
C VAL A 251 29.54 -23.41 -29.25
N ASP A 252 30.25 -23.52 -28.12
CA ASP A 252 29.64 -23.78 -26.81
C ASP A 252 28.97 -22.50 -26.34
N ASP A 253 27.76 -22.24 -26.84
CA ASP A 253 27.02 -20.99 -26.61
C ASP A 253 26.53 -20.93 -25.15
N VAL A 254 26.37 -22.07 -24.46
CA VAL A 254 25.93 -22.15 -23.04
C VAL A 254 27.06 -22.33 -22.02
N CYS A 255 28.32 -22.19 -22.42
CA CYS A 255 29.48 -22.25 -21.52
C CYS A 255 29.56 -23.54 -20.67
N ALA A 256 29.09 -24.68 -21.21
CA ALA A 256 29.10 -25.98 -20.54
C ALA A 256 30.50 -26.64 -20.53
N GLY A 257 31.46 -26.07 -21.26
CA GLY A 257 32.87 -26.46 -21.28
C GLY A 257 33.26 -27.39 -22.42
N GLU A 258 32.31 -27.87 -23.23
CA GLU A 258 32.48 -28.68 -24.43
C GLU A 258 31.30 -28.42 -25.39
N VAL A 259 31.56 -28.35 -26.72
CA VAL A 259 30.49 -28.35 -27.73
C VAL A 259 29.76 -29.69 -27.62
N ALA A 260 28.43 -29.66 -27.54
CA ALA A 260 27.63 -30.84 -27.27
C ALA A 260 27.80 -31.92 -28.37
N ASP A 261 27.78 -33.20 -27.97
CA ASP A 261 28.05 -34.34 -28.87
C ASP A 261 27.04 -34.42 -30.03
N ASP A 262 25.84 -33.85 -29.87
CA ASP A 262 24.75 -33.76 -30.85
C ASP A 262 24.95 -32.65 -31.91
N GLU A 263 26.04 -31.89 -31.84
CA GLU A 263 26.46 -30.93 -32.87
C GLU A 263 27.56 -31.47 -33.80
N VAL A 264 27.95 -32.73 -33.62
CA VAL A 264 29.00 -33.38 -34.40
C VAL A 264 28.37 -34.39 -35.34
N ASP A 265 28.56 -34.22 -36.65
CA ASP A 265 28.17 -35.18 -37.68
C ASP A 265 29.07 -36.43 -37.59
N GLY A 266 28.55 -37.47 -36.94
CA GLY A 266 29.27 -38.67 -36.55
C GLY A 266 29.50 -39.67 -37.68
N ASP A 267 28.58 -39.73 -38.64
CA ASP A 267 28.59 -40.70 -39.75
C ASP A 267 28.99 -40.09 -41.11
N GLY A 268 28.94 -38.76 -41.23
CA GLY A 268 29.34 -37.98 -42.39
C GLY A 268 28.26 -37.78 -43.46
N ASP A 269 26.98 -37.97 -43.13
CA ASP A 269 25.85 -37.76 -44.06
C ASP A 269 25.52 -36.26 -44.28
N GLY A 270 25.98 -35.40 -43.35
CA GLY A 270 25.85 -33.96 -43.37
C GLY A 270 24.62 -33.40 -42.65
N VAL A 271 23.94 -34.20 -41.83
CA VAL A 271 22.89 -33.82 -40.88
C VAL A 271 23.40 -34.17 -39.48
N THR A 272 23.36 -33.22 -38.56
CA THR A 272 23.72 -33.49 -37.15
C THR A 272 22.50 -33.97 -36.37
N PRO A 273 22.68 -34.62 -35.20
CA PRO A 273 21.54 -35.02 -34.37
C PRO A 273 20.63 -33.86 -34.00
N CYS A 274 21.20 -32.69 -33.72
CA CYS A 274 20.42 -31.50 -33.41
C CYS A 274 19.72 -30.87 -34.65
N GLU A 275 20.13 -31.26 -35.88
CA GLU A 275 19.45 -30.94 -37.14
C GLU A 275 18.41 -32.02 -37.55
N GLY A 276 18.16 -33.03 -36.71
CA GLY A 276 17.08 -34.01 -36.87
C GLY A 276 17.52 -35.43 -37.22
N ASP A 277 18.81 -35.76 -37.14
CA ASP A 277 19.30 -37.13 -37.31
C ASP A 277 19.02 -37.98 -36.04
N CYS A 278 18.34 -39.11 -36.23
CA CYS A 278 17.98 -40.03 -35.16
C CYS A 278 18.99 -41.18 -34.93
N ASP A 279 19.97 -41.39 -35.83
CA ASP A 279 21.11 -42.30 -35.62
C ASP A 279 22.38 -41.78 -36.32
N ASP A 280 23.10 -40.90 -35.61
CA ASP A 280 24.38 -40.28 -35.98
C ASP A 280 25.56 -41.23 -36.26
N THR A 281 25.29 -42.53 -36.35
CA THR A 281 26.27 -43.56 -36.67
C THR A 281 26.03 -44.25 -38.01
N GLU A 282 24.90 -43.99 -38.68
CA GLU A 282 24.46 -44.68 -39.90
C GLU A 282 23.90 -43.74 -40.99
N GLU A 283 24.70 -43.51 -42.06
CA GLU A 283 24.48 -42.56 -43.19
C GLU A 283 23.16 -42.74 -43.98
N THR A 284 22.32 -43.71 -43.60
CA THR A 284 21.05 -44.03 -44.27
C THR A 284 19.82 -43.72 -43.43
N THR A 285 20.00 -43.33 -42.18
CA THR A 285 18.94 -43.02 -41.23
C THR A 285 18.89 -41.52 -41.04
N LEU A 286 18.08 -40.82 -41.85
CA LEU A 286 18.04 -39.36 -41.86
C LEU A 286 16.65 -38.84 -42.26
N PRO A 287 16.31 -37.59 -41.92
CA PRO A 287 15.06 -36.97 -42.34
C PRO A 287 14.79 -37.10 -43.85
N ASP A 288 13.54 -37.41 -44.22
CA ASP A 288 13.09 -37.69 -45.60
C ASP A 288 13.67 -38.98 -46.25
N ALA A 289 14.22 -39.93 -45.50
CA ALA A 289 14.57 -41.24 -46.04
C ALA A 289 13.33 -42.07 -46.44
N THR A 290 13.47 -43.36 -46.73
CA THR A 290 12.32 -44.21 -47.10
C THR A 290 12.31 -45.46 -46.25
N GLU A 291 11.27 -45.59 -45.43
CA GLU A 291 11.02 -46.74 -44.56
C GLU A 291 11.15 -48.08 -45.28
N SER A 292 12.01 -48.93 -44.73
CA SER A 292 12.22 -50.30 -45.18
C SER A 292 11.91 -51.28 -44.04
N CYS A 293 11.02 -52.29 -44.27
CA CYS A 293 10.71 -53.43 -43.35
C CYS A 293 11.98 -54.16 -42.87
N ASN A 294 12.64 -53.54 -41.89
CA ASN A 294 13.94 -53.85 -41.29
C ASN A 294 13.95 -53.60 -39.76
N GLY A 295 12.89 -52.95 -39.22
CA GLY A 295 12.72 -52.68 -37.79
C GLY A 295 13.55 -51.50 -37.26
N VAL A 296 14.01 -50.60 -38.12
CA VAL A 296 14.65 -49.31 -37.81
C VAL A 296 13.81 -48.20 -38.45
N ASP A 297 13.60 -47.12 -37.72
CA ASP A 297 12.97 -45.89 -38.22
C ASP A 297 14.03 -45.20 -39.11
N ASP A 298 13.91 -45.39 -40.43
CA ASP A 298 14.93 -44.97 -41.39
C ASP A 298 14.80 -43.47 -41.73
N ASP A 299 13.58 -42.90 -41.67
CA ASP A 299 13.32 -41.50 -42.05
C ASP A 299 13.20 -40.52 -40.88
N CYS A 300 13.38 -41.00 -39.64
CA CYS A 300 13.39 -40.20 -38.42
C CYS A 300 12.11 -39.37 -38.21
N GLU A 301 11.02 -39.72 -38.91
CA GLU A 301 9.72 -39.09 -38.81
C GLU A 301 8.67 -40.11 -38.33
N ASP A 302 7.82 -39.69 -37.38
CA ASP A 302 6.64 -40.44 -36.91
C ASP A 302 6.88 -41.84 -36.27
N GLY A 303 8.13 -42.29 -36.10
CA GLY A 303 8.45 -43.58 -35.46
C GLY A 303 8.24 -44.79 -36.39
N LEU A 304 8.67 -45.98 -35.94
CA LEU A 304 8.47 -47.23 -36.69
C LEU A 304 7.00 -47.42 -37.10
N PRO A 305 6.68 -47.60 -38.40
CA PRO A 305 5.31 -47.83 -38.85
C PRO A 305 4.65 -49.03 -38.16
N ASP A 306 3.35 -48.93 -37.86
CA ASP A 306 2.58 -49.96 -37.13
C ASP A 306 2.65 -51.36 -37.77
N ASP A 307 2.87 -51.46 -39.09
CA ASP A 307 2.98 -52.73 -39.79
C ASP A 307 4.39 -53.35 -39.77
N GLU A 308 5.37 -52.65 -39.18
CA GLU A 308 6.74 -53.13 -38.98
C GLU A 308 7.07 -53.51 -37.53
N GLN A 309 6.18 -53.17 -36.59
CA GLN A 309 6.30 -53.59 -35.19
C GLN A 309 5.78 -55.02 -35.02
N ASP A 310 6.52 -55.85 -34.29
CA ASP A 310 6.12 -57.19 -33.84
C ASP A 310 5.56 -57.03 -32.42
N ASN A 311 4.27 -56.69 -32.32
CA ASN A 311 3.69 -56.22 -31.06
C ASN A 311 3.56 -57.34 -30.00
N ASP A 312 3.61 -58.61 -30.40
CA ASP A 312 3.52 -59.76 -29.51
C ASP A 312 4.82 -60.53 -29.31
N GLN A 313 5.82 -60.27 -30.15
CA GLN A 313 7.17 -60.80 -30.08
C GLN A 313 7.31 -62.28 -30.45
N ASP A 314 6.48 -62.83 -31.34
CA ASP A 314 6.70 -64.17 -31.90
C ASP A 314 7.71 -64.23 -33.06
N GLY A 315 8.14 -63.07 -33.53
CA GLY A 315 9.08 -62.92 -34.61
C GLY A 315 8.46 -62.82 -35.99
N PHE A 316 7.16 -62.53 -36.10
CA PHE A 316 6.48 -62.17 -37.35
C PHE A 316 5.64 -60.92 -37.15
N SER A 317 6.00 -59.81 -37.82
CA SER A 317 5.12 -58.64 -37.86
C SER A 317 3.99 -58.79 -38.88
N VAL A 318 3.04 -57.86 -38.89
CA VAL A 318 2.02 -57.74 -39.95
C VAL A 318 2.65 -57.66 -41.37
N CYS A 319 3.77 -56.94 -41.59
CA CYS A 319 4.47 -56.92 -42.90
C CYS A 319 5.08 -58.29 -43.28
N GLU A 320 5.31 -59.16 -42.30
CA GLU A 320 5.86 -60.51 -42.46
C GLU A 320 4.81 -61.63 -42.50
N GLY A 321 3.53 -61.31 -42.25
CA GLY A 321 2.37 -62.14 -42.59
C GLY A 321 1.55 -62.65 -41.42
N ASP A 322 1.73 -62.12 -40.21
CA ASP A 322 0.90 -62.44 -39.05
C ASP A 322 -0.53 -61.89 -39.16
N CYS A 323 -1.51 -62.68 -38.70
CA CYS A 323 -2.93 -62.32 -38.69
C CYS A 323 -3.41 -61.74 -37.36
N ASP A 324 -2.69 -61.91 -36.25
CA ASP A 324 -2.97 -61.26 -34.97
C ASP A 324 -1.67 -60.96 -34.22
N ASP A 325 -1.03 -59.87 -34.66
CA ASP A 325 0.24 -59.31 -34.17
C ASP A 325 0.26 -58.94 -32.67
N SER A 326 -0.85 -59.18 -31.96
CA SER A 326 -0.97 -59.01 -30.52
C SER A 326 -0.93 -60.33 -29.73
N ASN A 327 -0.78 -61.47 -30.40
CA ASN A 327 -0.75 -62.80 -29.80
C ASN A 327 0.32 -63.74 -30.38
N ALA A 328 1.44 -63.87 -29.66
CA ALA A 328 2.63 -64.62 -30.05
C ALA A 328 2.48 -66.14 -30.27
N THR A 329 1.28 -66.67 -30.08
CA THR A 329 0.95 -68.07 -30.34
C THR A 329 0.11 -68.25 -31.60
N VAL A 330 -0.34 -67.15 -32.17
CA VAL A 330 -1.17 -67.03 -33.36
C VAL A 330 -0.30 -66.52 -34.47
N PHE A 331 0.28 -67.42 -35.27
CA PHE A 331 1.14 -67.03 -36.37
C PHE A 331 1.09 -68.04 -37.51
N PRO A 332 1.50 -67.64 -38.73
CA PRO A 332 1.48 -68.51 -39.89
C PRO A 332 2.23 -69.83 -39.66
N GLY A 333 1.45 -70.91 -39.46
CA GLY A 333 1.95 -72.28 -39.28
C GLY A 333 2.09 -72.79 -37.85
N ALA A 334 1.41 -72.18 -36.86
CA ALA A 334 1.27 -72.76 -35.51
C ALA A 334 0.42 -74.04 -35.49
N THR A 335 0.14 -74.62 -34.30
CA THR A 335 -0.62 -75.89 -34.16
C THR A 335 -1.85 -75.69 -33.29
N GLU A 336 -3.04 -75.97 -33.85
CA GLU A 336 -4.35 -75.90 -33.17
C GLU A 336 -4.41 -76.69 -31.85
N GLN A 337 -4.81 -76.01 -30.78
CA GLN A 337 -4.98 -76.61 -29.45
C GLN A 337 -6.45 -76.64 -28.97
N CYS A 338 -6.68 -77.53 -28.00
CA CYS A 338 -7.57 -77.47 -26.82
C CYS A 338 -8.14 -76.15 -26.27
N ASN A 339 -8.04 -75.00 -26.96
CA ASN A 339 -7.96 -73.66 -26.35
C ASN A 339 -8.94 -72.62 -26.93
N GLY A 340 -9.66 -72.92 -28.02
CA GLY A 340 -10.65 -72.00 -28.57
C GLY A 340 -10.10 -70.78 -29.33
N VAL A 341 -8.89 -70.86 -29.91
CA VAL A 341 -8.26 -69.82 -30.77
C VAL A 341 -7.80 -70.44 -32.12
N ASP A 342 -7.71 -69.62 -33.20
CA ASP A 342 -7.23 -70.03 -34.54
C ASP A 342 -5.73 -69.77 -34.59
N ASP A 343 -4.96 -70.70 -34.04
CA ASP A 343 -3.57 -70.45 -33.70
C ASP A 343 -2.66 -70.39 -34.96
N ASP A 344 -3.05 -70.97 -36.11
CA ASP A 344 -2.15 -71.08 -37.27
C ASP A 344 -2.36 -70.08 -38.42
N CYS A 345 -3.28 -69.12 -38.23
CA CYS A 345 -3.70 -68.10 -39.20
C CYS A 345 -4.17 -68.67 -40.56
N ALA A 346 -4.49 -69.97 -40.62
CA ALA A 346 -4.78 -70.64 -41.89
C ALA A 346 -6.27 -70.92 -42.12
N ASP A 347 -7.14 -71.13 -41.11
CA ASP A 347 -8.56 -71.56 -41.33
C ASP A 347 -9.66 -71.36 -40.19
N GLY A 348 -9.41 -70.95 -38.93
CA GLY A 348 -10.41 -70.59 -37.85
C GLY A 348 -10.60 -71.56 -36.62
N VAL A 349 -11.06 -71.08 -35.44
CA VAL A 349 -11.23 -71.80 -34.11
C VAL A 349 -12.12 -73.09 -34.08
N PRO A 350 -11.71 -74.21 -33.42
CA PRO A 350 -12.54 -75.42 -33.20
C PRO A 350 -13.55 -75.37 -32.01
N THR A 351 -14.71 -76.05 -32.08
CA THR A 351 -15.89 -75.85 -31.19
C THR A 351 -16.15 -76.89 -30.07
N GLY A 352 -15.16 -77.61 -29.53
CA GLY A 352 -15.40 -78.70 -28.56
C GLY A 352 -14.43 -78.77 -27.39
N GLU A 353 -13.84 -77.63 -27.04
CA GLU A 353 -12.49 -77.58 -26.46
C GLU A 353 -12.40 -76.56 -25.31
N LEU A 354 -13.39 -76.51 -24.41
CA LEU A 354 -13.28 -75.66 -23.21
C LEU A 354 -13.74 -76.43 -21.95
N ASP A 355 -12.80 -76.60 -21.01
CA ASP A 355 -12.92 -77.13 -19.64
C ASP A 355 -12.99 -75.92 -18.69
N SER A 356 -14.14 -75.67 -18.08
CA SER A 356 -14.40 -74.36 -17.47
C SER A 356 -13.96 -74.26 -15.99
N ASP A 357 -13.68 -75.39 -15.30
CA ASP A 357 -13.35 -75.47 -13.86
C ASP A 357 -12.10 -76.22 -13.51
N SER A 358 -11.57 -76.94 -14.48
CA SER A 358 -10.33 -77.68 -14.32
C SER A 358 -10.39 -78.75 -13.21
N ASP A 359 -11.55 -79.34 -12.95
CA ASP A 359 -11.66 -80.58 -12.16
C ASP A 359 -11.04 -81.79 -12.87
N GLY A 360 -10.76 -81.60 -14.17
CA GLY A 360 -10.19 -82.58 -15.07
C GLY A 360 -11.20 -83.21 -16.02
N LEU A 361 -12.42 -82.68 -16.09
CA LEU A 361 -13.48 -83.07 -17.01
C LEU A 361 -14.13 -81.80 -17.58
N SER A 362 -13.88 -81.48 -18.85
CA SER A 362 -14.74 -80.50 -19.56
C SER A 362 -16.16 -81.04 -19.80
N THR A 363 -17.07 -80.21 -20.33
CA THR A 363 -18.42 -80.69 -20.71
C THR A 363 -18.36 -81.80 -21.75
N CYS A 364 -17.26 -81.89 -22.51
CA CYS A 364 -16.98 -82.97 -23.45
C CYS A 364 -16.43 -84.25 -22.79
N GLU A 365 -16.19 -84.22 -21.47
CA GLU A 365 -15.65 -85.28 -20.62
C GLU A 365 -16.52 -85.69 -19.39
N GLY A 366 -17.48 -84.89 -18.89
CA GLY A 366 -18.64 -85.42 -18.13
C GLY A 366 -19.04 -84.80 -16.76
N ASP A 367 -18.66 -83.55 -16.49
CA ASP A 367 -19.01 -82.80 -15.27
C ASP A 367 -20.50 -82.38 -15.18
N CYS A 368 -21.05 -82.34 -13.95
CA CYS A 368 -22.38 -81.82 -13.62
C CYS A 368 -22.38 -80.28 -13.49
N ASP A 369 -21.22 -79.70 -13.17
CA ASP A 369 -20.91 -78.28 -13.25
C ASP A 369 -19.44 -78.13 -13.65
N ASP A 370 -19.21 -77.91 -14.94
CA ASP A 370 -17.88 -77.70 -15.54
C ASP A 370 -17.19 -76.44 -15.03
N ASP A 371 -17.76 -75.73 -14.04
CA ASP A 371 -17.28 -74.53 -13.34
C ASP A 371 -16.87 -74.81 -11.84
N ALA A 372 -16.97 -76.04 -11.29
CA ALA A 372 -16.64 -76.37 -9.88
C ALA A 372 -15.92 -77.72 -9.56
N ALA A 373 -14.61 -77.65 -9.25
CA ALA A 373 -13.76 -78.85 -9.10
C ALA A 373 -13.92 -79.79 -7.89
N THR A 374 -14.75 -79.43 -6.91
CA THR A 374 -15.11 -80.32 -5.79
C THR A 374 -16.45 -80.99 -5.97
N THR A 375 -17.16 -80.63 -7.05
CA THR A 375 -18.55 -80.95 -7.30
C THR A 375 -18.63 -81.99 -8.38
N TYR A 376 -18.43 -83.25 -8.00
CA TYR A 376 -18.44 -84.37 -8.93
C TYR A 376 -19.12 -85.58 -8.29
N PRO A 377 -19.67 -86.51 -9.10
CA PRO A 377 -20.39 -87.65 -8.55
C PRO A 377 -19.56 -88.46 -7.53
N SER A 378 -20.09 -88.59 -6.30
CA SER A 378 -19.49 -89.30 -5.13
C SER A 378 -18.48 -88.52 -4.24
N ALA A 379 -18.53 -87.19 -4.20
CA ALA A 379 -17.79 -86.39 -3.21
C ALA A 379 -18.28 -86.59 -1.75
N THR A 380 -17.67 -85.92 -0.77
CA THR A 380 -18.07 -85.97 0.67
C THR A 380 -18.57 -84.61 1.11
N GLU A 381 -19.78 -84.54 1.64
CA GLU A 381 -20.41 -83.31 2.16
C GLU A 381 -19.56 -82.60 3.24
N LEU A 382 -19.37 -81.30 3.06
CA LEU A 382 -18.66 -80.36 3.95
C LEU A 382 -19.64 -79.25 4.41
N CYS A 383 -19.42 -78.61 5.58
CA CYS A 383 -20.20 -77.40 5.98
C CYS A 383 -19.74 -76.23 5.08
N ASN A 384 -20.19 -76.21 3.82
CA ASN A 384 -19.78 -75.25 2.77
C ASN A 384 -20.95 -74.75 1.87
N GLY A 385 -22.19 -75.18 2.14
CA GLY A 385 -23.38 -74.68 1.45
C GLY A 385 -23.58 -75.17 0.00
N LEU A 386 -22.88 -76.20 -0.46
CA LEU A 386 -23.00 -76.79 -1.81
C LEU A 386 -23.50 -78.24 -1.78
N ASP A 387 -24.05 -78.73 -2.90
CA ASP A 387 -24.43 -80.14 -3.10
C ASP A 387 -23.25 -80.86 -3.76
N ASP A 388 -22.19 -81.10 -2.97
CA ASP A 388 -20.87 -81.47 -3.48
C ASP A 388 -20.83 -82.83 -4.18
N ASP A 389 -21.71 -83.78 -3.85
CA ASP A 389 -21.68 -85.13 -4.44
C ASP A 389 -22.64 -85.35 -5.64
N CYS A 390 -23.29 -84.27 -6.10
CA CYS A 390 -24.35 -84.23 -7.10
C CYS A 390 -25.55 -85.18 -6.77
N GLU A 391 -25.79 -85.58 -5.51
CA GLU A 391 -26.93 -86.40 -5.03
C GLU A 391 -27.70 -85.80 -3.80
N ASP A 392 -28.96 -85.41 -4.02
CA ASP A 392 -29.99 -85.06 -3.00
C ASP A 392 -30.00 -83.62 -2.37
N GLY A 393 -29.05 -82.71 -2.65
CA GLY A 393 -29.13 -81.26 -2.34
C GLY A 393 -28.63 -80.81 -0.94
N VAL A 394 -28.31 -79.51 -0.79
CA VAL A 394 -27.64 -78.86 0.39
C VAL A 394 -28.35 -79.07 1.76
N PRO A 395 -27.63 -79.42 2.87
CA PRO A 395 -28.20 -79.57 4.22
C PRO A 395 -28.64 -78.26 4.93
N THR A 396 -29.76 -78.27 5.67
CA THR A 396 -30.37 -77.06 6.27
C THR A 396 -29.68 -76.47 7.51
N GLY A 397 -28.56 -77.02 7.98
CA GLY A 397 -27.79 -76.49 9.11
C GLY A 397 -26.46 -75.86 8.69
N GLU A 398 -26.28 -75.71 7.37
CA GLU A 398 -25.13 -75.15 6.66
C GLU A 398 -25.58 -73.99 5.75
N LEU A 399 -26.83 -73.57 5.92
CA LEU A 399 -27.37 -72.37 5.30
C LEU A 399 -27.23 -71.28 6.34
N ASP A 400 -26.39 -70.33 6.01
CA ASP A 400 -26.29 -69.03 6.64
C ASP A 400 -27.60 -68.26 6.35
N GLY A 401 -28.42 -68.11 7.39
CA GLY A 401 -29.80 -67.65 7.28
C GLY A 401 -29.92 -66.15 7.04
N ASP A 402 -28.92 -65.39 7.47
CA ASP A 402 -28.85 -63.93 7.37
C ASP A 402 -27.74 -63.41 6.45
N SER A 403 -26.82 -64.30 6.05
CA SER A 403 -25.74 -64.08 5.10
C SER A 403 -24.49 -63.35 5.65
N ASP A 404 -24.18 -63.43 6.96
CA ASP A 404 -22.95 -62.86 7.55
C ASP A 404 -21.66 -63.68 7.33
N GLY A 405 -21.80 -64.86 6.75
CA GLY A 405 -20.70 -65.79 6.50
C GLY A 405 -20.41 -66.74 7.66
N LEU A 406 -21.21 -66.75 8.72
CA LEU A 406 -21.10 -67.66 9.86
C LEU A 406 -22.43 -68.37 10.08
N SER A 407 -22.49 -69.64 9.68
CA SER A 407 -23.66 -70.47 9.99
C SER A 407 -23.76 -70.78 11.50
N PRO A 408 -24.89 -71.33 11.99
CA PRO A 408 -25.00 -71.80 13.38
C PRO A 408 -24.00 -72.93 13.70
N CYS A 409 -23.45 -73.57 12.66
CA CYS A 409 -22.40 -74.59 12.75
C CYS A 409 -21.03 -73.97 13.13
N GLU A 410 -20.87 -72.66 12.94
CA GLU A 410 -19.61 -71.89 13.02
C GLU A 410 -19.53 -70.88 14.19
N GLY A 411 -20.62 -70.61 14.90
CA GLY A 411 -20.58 -69.90 16.20
C GLY A 411 -21.47 -68.68 16.31
N ASP A 412 -22.16 -68.31 15.24
CA ASP A 412 -23.15 -67.24 15.19
C ASP A 412 -24.29 -67.45 16.23
N CYS A 413 -24.62 -66.35 16.93
CA CYS A 413 -25.59 -66.33 18.00
C CYS A 413 -27.00 -65.87 17.56
N ASP A 414 -27.17 -65.33 16.33
CA ASP A 414 -28.46 -65.00 15.72
C ASP A 414 -28.47 -65.09 14.18
N ASP A 415 -28.53 -66.32 13.63
CA ASP A 415 -28.66 -66.74 12.19
C ASP A 415 -29.86 -66.15 11.39
N ASP A 416 -30.55 -65.15 11.94
CA ASP A 416 -31.55 -64.33 11.27
C ASP A 416 -31.08 -62.84 11.16
N SER A 417 -29.88 -62.47 11.65
CA SER A 417 -29.31 -61.12 11.69
C SER A 417 -27.79 -61.06 11.45
N ASP A 418 -27.40 -60.61 10.26
CA ASP A 418 -26.01 -60.62 9.79
C ASP A 418 -25.02 -59.69 10.52
N SER A 419 -25.56 -58.82 11.36
CA SER A 419 -24.83 -57.84 12.17
C SER A 419 -24.48 -58.38 13.56
N VAL A 420 -24.95 -59.57 13.90
CA VAL A 420 -24.82 -60.14 15.25
C VAL A 420 -24.06 -61.46 15.16
N SER A 421 -22.74 -61.43 15.31
CA SER A 421 -21.90 -62.61 15.21
C SER A 421 -20.58 -62.45 15.98
N PRO A 422 -19.89 -63.55 16.36
CA PRO A 422 -18.62 -63.50 17.12
C PRO A 422 -17.45 -62.72 16.51
N THR A 423 -17.63 -62.23 15.29
CA THR A 423 -16.65 -61.41 14.56
C THR A 423 -17.21 -60.06 14.14
N ALA A 424 -18.47 -59.77 14.46
CA ALA A 424 -19.04 -58.46 14.27
C ALA A 424 -18.30 -57.46 15.16
N THR A 425 -18.22 -56.22 14.68
CA THR A 425 -17.72 -55.11 15.48
C THR A 425 -18.93 -54.52 16.21
N GLU A 426 -18.81 -54.34 17.51
CA GLU A 426 -19.82 -53.65 18.32
C GLU A 426 -20.19 -52.29 17.73
N VAL A 427 -21.50 -52.05 17.55
CA VAL A 427 -22.04 -50.77 17.10
C VAL A 427 -23.13 -50.31 18.06
N CYS A 428 -23.19 -49.00 18.34
CA CYS A 428 -24.07 -48.43 19.36
C CYS A 428 -25.58 -48.59 19.04
N ASN A 429 -26.15 -49.76 19.30
CA ASN A 429 -27.49 -50.15 18.82
C ASN A 429 -28.37 -50.83 19.90
N GLU A 430 -27.89 -50.93 21.14
CA GLU A 430 -28.48 -51.63 22.29
C GLU A 430 -28.52 -53.16 22.19
N GLN A 431 -27.69 -53.77 21.33
CA GLN A 431 -27.49 -55.22 21.17
C GLN A 431 -26.04 -55.61 21.50
N ASP A 432 -25.82 -56.91 21.63
CA ASP A 432 -24.52 -57.55 21.84
C ASP A 432 -24.18 -58.13 20.47
N ASP A 433 -23.59 -57.29 19.62
CA ASP A 433 -23.36 -57.56 18.21
C ASP A 433 -22.22 -58.57 18.05
N ASP A 434 -21.20 -58.56 18.91
CA ASP A 434 -20.05 -59.46 18.83
C ASP A 434 -20.20 -60.77 19.63
N CYS A 435 -21.38 -60.99 20.22
CA CYS A 435 -21.75 -62.17 21.00
C CYS A 435 -20.83 -62.47 22.21
N ASP A 436 -20.09 -61.48 22.73
CA ASP A 436 -19.17 -61.65 23.85
C ASP A 436 -19.83 -61.51 25.24
N GLY A 437 -21.00 -60.85 25.29
CA GLY A 437 -21.86 -60.71 26.46
C GLY A 437 -21.93 -59.32 27.10
N ASP A 438 -21.20 -58.31 26.62
CA ASP A 438 -21.33 -56.91 27.00
C ASP A 438 -22.26 -56.15 26.00
N ILE A 439 -22.75 -54.94 26.34
CA ILE A 439 -23.71 -54.17 25.49
C ILE A 439 -23.27 -52.69 25.49
N ASP A 440 -22.92 -52.17 24.31
CA ASP A 440 -22.58 -50.77 23.99
C ASP A 440 -21.72 -50.02 25.04
N GLY A 441 -22.31 -49.09 25.80
CA GLY A 441 -21.60 -48.10 26.62
C GLY A 441 -20.95 -48.63 27.90
N GLU A 442 -21.05 -49.93 28.18
CA GLU A 442 -20.19 -50.61 29.17
C GLU A 442 -19.14 -51.52 28.52
N ASP A 443 -19.14 -51.62 27.18
CA ASP A 443 -18.21 -52.39 26.39
C ASP A 443 -16.84 -51.69 26.32
N SER A 444 -15.77 -52.47 26.47
CA SER A 444 -14.40 -51.96 26.38
C SER A 444 -13.90 -51.73 24.96
N ASP A 445 -14.64 -52.19 23.96
CA ASP A 445 -14.22 -52.23 22.56
C ASP A 445 -14.66 -50.97 21.79
N ILE A 446 -15.50 -50.11 22.39
CA ILE A 446 -15.82 -48.77 21.90
C ILE A 446 -14.85 -47.75 22.52
N ALA A 447 -13.90 -47.27 21.72
CA ALA A 447 -12.89 -46.30 22.13
C ALA A 447 -13.38 -44.84 21.98
N ASP A 448 -12.85 -43.98 22.84
CA ASP A 448 -12.82 -42.51 22.69
C ASP A 448 -11.50 -42.20 21.95
N SER A 449 -11.59 -41.97 20.64
CA SER A 449 -10.40 -41.99 19.75
C SER A 449 -9.60 -40.69 19.77
N ASP A 450 -10.24 -39.55 20.02
CA ASP A 450 -9.60 -38.23 20.10
C ASP A 450 -9.37 -37.73 21.54
N ALA A 451 -9.88 -38.47 22.55
CA ALA A 451 -9.71 -38.24 23.97
C ALA A 451 -10.39 -36.97 24.52
N ASP A 452 -11.50 -36.54 23.91
CA ASP A 452 -12.29 -35.39 24.35
C ASP A 452 -13.19 -35.72 25.57
N GLY A 453 -13.40 -37.01 25.84
CA GLY A 453 -14.19 -37.54 26.95
C GLY A 453 -15.60 -38.02 26.58
N PHE A 454 -15.97 -37.97 25.30
CA PHE A 454 -17.12 -38.62 24.68
C PHE A 454 -16.62 -39.80 23.84
N THR A 455 -17.37 -40.90 23.83
CA THR A 455 -17.07 -42.05 22.97
C THR A 455 -17.84 -41.93 21.66
N ALA A 456 -17.48 -42.70 20.65
CA ALA A 456 -18.19 -42.76 19.36
C ALA A 456 -19.73 -42.95 19.42
N CYS A 457 -20.30 -43.36 20.55
CA CYS A 457 -21.76 -43.41 20.74
C CYS A 457 -22.42 -42.06 21.06
N ASP A 458 -21.68 -41.12 21.64
CA ASP A 458 -22.16 -39.79 22.01
C ASP A 458 -21.57 -38.70 21.10
N ASP A 459 -20.40 -38.95 20.50
CA ASP A 459 -19.70 -38.03 19.60
C ASP A 459 -20.08 -38.25 18.13
N CYS A 460 -20.51 -37.19 17.45
CA CYS A 460 -20.85 -37.24 16.03
C CYS A 460 -19.61 -37.25 15.10
N ASN A 461 -18.42 -36.96 15.62
CA ASN A 461 -17.13 -37.19 14.98
C ASN A 461 -16.01 -37.52 16.01
N ASP A 462 -15.98 -38.77 16.48
CA ASP A 462 -15.01 -39.32 17.47
C ASP A 462 -13.51 -39.24 17.07
N ASN A 463 -13.19 -38.69 15.89
CA ASN A 463 -11.81 -38.46 15.48
C ASN A 463 -11.39 -36.98 15.61
N ASP A 464 -12.28 -36.10 16.04
CA ASP A 464 -12.07 -34.67 16.13
C ASP A 464 -12.49 -34.10 17.48
N ILE A 465 -11.48 -33.84 18.32
CA ILE A 465 -11.62 -33.31 19.69
C ILE A 465 -12.39 -31.99 19.79
N ALA A 466 -12.65 -31.31 18.67
CA ALA A 466 -13.43 -30.07 18.61
C ALA A 466 -14.93 -30.31 18.41
N ILE A 467 -15.34 -31.48 17.95
CA ILE A 467 -16.73 -31.84 17.63
C ILE A 467 -17.24 -32.74 18.73
N TYR A 468 -18.19 -32.26 19.52
CA TYR A 468 -18.76 -33.05 20.61
C TYR A 468 -20.07 -32.45 21.12
N PRO A 469 -20.91 -33.25 21.83
CA PRO A 469 -22.15 -32.75 22.42
C PRO A 469 -21.96 -31.52 23.32
N GLY A 470 -22.37 -30.36 22.81
CA GLY A 470 -22.26 -29.08 23.51
C GLY A 470 -20.99 -28.26 23.22
N ALA A 471 -20.24 -28.58 22.16
CA ALA A 471 -19.22 -27.70 21.58
C ALA A 471 -19.83 -26.36 21.08
N VAL A 472 -18.96 -25.41 20.73
CA VAL A 472 -19.35 -24.11 20.13
C VAL A 472 -19.29 -24.27 18.62
N GLU A 473 -20.37 -23.95 17.91
CA GLU A 473 -20.43 -23.97 16.43
C GLU A 473 -19.42 -22.97 15.83
N LEU A 474 -18.63 -23.44 14.88
CA LEU A 474 -17.71 -22.67 14.04
C LEU A 474 -18.25 -22.62 12.62
N CYS A 475 -18.03 -21.54 11.87
CA CYS A 475 -18.39 -21.45 10.44
C CYS A 475 -17.54 -22.39 9.58
N ASN A 476 -17.87 -23.67 9.59
CA ASN A 476 -17.16 -24.71 8.85
C ASN A 476 -18.10 -25.71 8.18
N GLY A 477 -19.42 -25.51 8.31
CA GLY A 477 -20.44 -26.37 7.73
C GLY A 477 -20.55 -27.74 8.41
N LEU A 478 -19.97 -27.91 9.60
CA LEU A 478 -20.04 -29.11 10.43
C LEU A 478 -20.96 -28.85 11.64
N ASP A 479 -21.68 -29.89 12.08
CA ASP A 479 -22.46 -29.84 13.32
C ASP A 479 -21.54 -30.10 14.52
N ASP A 480 -20.70 -29.10 14.86
CA ASP A 480 -19.69 -29.22 15.90
C ASP A 480 -20.29 -29.62 17.26
N SER A 481 -21.52 -29.18 17.56
CA SER A 481 -22.21 -29.45 18.82
C SER A 481 -23.06 -30.73 18.86
N CYS A 482 -23.05 -31.52 17.77
CA CYS A 482 -23.78 -32.78 17.62
C CYS A 482 -25.28 -32.67 17.93
N THR A 483 -25.91 -31.57 17.54
CA THR A 483 -27.35 -31.33 17.76
C THR A 483 -28.24 -31.90 16.66
N GLY A 484 -27.64 -32.37 15.58
CA GLY A 484 -28.26 -32.91 14.38
C GLY A 484 -28.58 -31.85 13.33
N THR A 485 -28.10 -30.61 13.50
CA THR A 485 -28.30 -29.49 12.57
C THR A 485 -27.14 -28.51 12.67
N VAL A 486 -26.53 -28.18 11.53
CA VAL A 486 -25.62 -27.03 11.35
C VAL A 486 -26.35 -25.74 11.75
N GLY A 487 -25.67 -24.78 12.37
CA GLY A 487 -26.29 -23.56 12.91
C GLY A 487 -27.08 -22.76 11.85
N PRO A 488 -28.13 -22.00 12.22
CA PRO A 488 -28.89 -21.19 11.26
C PRO A 488 -28.03 -20.11 10.58
N ASP A 489 -26.92 -19.71 11.22
CA ASP A 489 -26.00 -18.69 10.71
C ASP A 489 -24.96 -19.29 9.73
N GLU A 490 -25.02 -20.60 9.47
CA GLU A 490 -24.15 -21.38 8.56
C GLU A 490 -24.92 -21.99 7.39
N THR A 491 -26.07 -21.41 7.07
CA THR A 491 -26.87 -21.81 5.92
C THR A 491 -26.92 -20.65 4.96
N ASP A 492 -26.36 -20.84 3.77
CA ASP A 492 -26.56 -19.96 2.63
C ASP A 492 -28.00 -20.16 2.10
N SER A 493 -28.87 -19.21 2.42
CA SER A 493 -30.30 -19.26 2.17
C SER A 493 -30.70 -18.73 0.80
N ASP A 494 -29.91 -17.85 0.20
CA ASP A 494 -30.16 -17.22 -1.11
C ASP A 494 -29.28 -17.74 -2.25
N ALA A 495 -28.30 -18.58 -1.91
CA ALA A 495 -27.38 -19.29 -2.79
C ALA A 495 -26.32 -18.41 -3.48
N ASP A 496 -25.82 -17.37 -2.79
CA ASP A 496 -24.73 -16.52 -3.27
C ASP A 496 -23.31 -17.00 -2.86
N ASP A 497 -23.23 -18.17 -2.21
CA ASP A 497 -22.01 -18.76 -1.64
C ASP A 497 -21.41 -17.98 -0.44
N SER A 498 -22.13 -17.00 0.13
CA SER A 498 -21.81 -16.31 1.38
C SER A 498 -22.74 -16.75 2.51
N MET A 499 -22.25 -16.80 3.75
CA MET A 499 -23.07 -17.17 4.91
C MET A 499 -23.13 -16.01 5.92
N PRO A 500 -24.21 -15.89 6.73
CA PRO A 500 -24.33 -14.85 7.75
C PRO A 500 -23.12 -14.75 8.68
N CYS A 501 -22.51 -15.89 8.98
CA CYS A 501 -21.38 -15.97 9.89
C CYS A 501 -20.02 -15.72 9.19
N GLU A 502 -20.00 -15.61 7.86
CA GLU A 502 -18.86 -15.20 7.03
C GLU A 502 -18.93 -13.73 6.60
N GLY A 503 -19.94 -12.98 7.04
CA GLY A 503 -20.03 -11.53 6.81
C GLY A 503 -21.21 -11.09 5.94
N ASP A 504 -22.06 -12.02 5.51
CA ASP A 504 -23.28 -11.68 4.79
C ASP A 504 -24.28 -10.93 5.70
N CYS A 505 -24.64 -9.74 5.25
CA CYS A 505 -25.52 -8.80 5.94
C CYS A 505 -27.02 -8.99 5.61
N ASP A 506 -27.37 -9.73 4.54
CA ASP A 506 -28.73 -10.14 4.21
C ASP A 506 -28.78 -11.47 3.42
N ASP A 507 -28.70 -12.58 4.16
CA ASP A 507 -28.88 -13.99 3.76
C ASP A 507 -30.29 -14.33 3.24
N THR A 508 -30.92 -13.41 2.52
CA THR A 508 -32.18 -13.64 1.82
C THR A 508 -32.18 -13.08 0.40
N GLU A 509 -31.12 -12.39 -0.01
CA GLU A 509 -31.00 -11.71 -1.30
C GLU A 509 -29.61 -11.99 -1.93
N GLU A 510 -29.59 -12.85 -2.97
CA GLU A 510 -28.41 -13.30 -3.75
C GLU A 510 -27.47 -12.20 -4.27
N THR A 511 -27.87 -10.94 -4.18
CA THR A 511 -27.09 -9.77 -4.60
C THR A 511 -26.43 -9.05 -3.43
N THR A 512 -26.49 -9.61 -2.23
CA THR A 512 -26.02 -8.98 -0.99
C THR A 512 -25.12 -9.98 -0.27
N GLY A 513 -23.83 -9.69 -0.16
CA GLY A 513 -22.85 -10.57 0.46
C GLY A 513 -21.44 -9.99 0.33
N PRO A 514 -20.48 -10.36 1.20
CA PRO A 514 -19.14 -9.76 1.27
C PRO A 514 -18.31 -9.80 -0.04
N ASP A 515 -18.62 -10.72 -0.95
CA ASP A 515 -17.97 -10.84 -2.26
C ASP A 515 -18.79 -10.20 -3.41
N ALA A 516 -19.94 -9.60 -3.10
CA ALA A 516 -20.77 -8.91 -4.07
C ALA A 516 -20.11 -7.60 -4.53
N GLN A 517 -20.74 -6.91 -5.48
CA GLN A 517 -20.35 -5.57 -5.88
C GLN A 517 -21.54 -4.66 -5.66
N ASP A 518 -21.27 -3.46 -5.15
CA ASP A 518 -22.31 -2.48 -4.95
C ASP A 518 -23.08 -2.09 -6.22
N VAL A 519 -24.40 -2.04 -6.08
CA VAL A 519 -25.35 -1.76 -7.16
C VAL A 519 -25.82 -0.31 -7.03
N CYS A 520 -24.99 0.59 -7.55
CA CYS A 520 -25.27 2.01 -7.75
C CYS A 520 -26.76 2.43 -7.86
N GLY A 521 -27.25 3.10 -6.82
CA GLY A 521 -28.52 3.83 -6.77
C GLY A 521 -29.72 3.01 -6.30
N ASP A 522 -29.48 1.91 -5.57
CA ASP A 522 -30.53 1.10 -4.95
C ASP A 522 -30.65 1.28 -3.42
N GLU A 523 -29.76 2.08 -2.82
CA GLU A 523 -29.70 2.41 -1.38
C GLU A 523 -29.46 1.17 -0.49
N ILE A 524 -28.84 0.13 -1.02
CA ILE A 524 -28.47 -1.11 -0.31
C ILE A 524 -26.94 -1.23 -0.29
N ASP A 525 -26.42 -1.68 0.83
CA ASP A 525 -25.01 -2.12 1.02
C ASP A 525 -24.95 -3.57 0.51
N ASN A 526 -24.62 -3.74 -0.77
CA ASN A 526 -24.61 -5.06 -1.42
C ASN A 526 -23.37 -5.86 -1.04
N ASP A 527 -22.22 -5.23 -0.81
CA ASP A 527 -20.98 -5.93 -0.47
C ASP A 527 -20.66 -5.97 1.04
N CYS A 528 -21.60 -5.53 1.87
CA CYS A 528 -21.60 -5.67 3.32
C CYS A 528 -20.38 -5.05 4.02
N ASP A 529 -19.76 -4.04 3.41
CA ASP A 529 -18.58 -3.36 3.94
C ASP A 529 -18.95 -2.17 4.87
N GLY A 530 -20.24 -1.82 4.91
CA GLY A 530 -20.82 -0.74 5.71
C GLY A 530 -21.02 0.58 4.96
N LEU A 531 -20.66 0.64 3.68
CA LEU A 531 -20.89 1.74 2.75
C LEU A 531 -22.10 1.40 1.85
N VAL A 532 -22.71 2.41 1.22
CA VAL A 532 -23.95 2.23 0.45
C VAL A 532 -23.81 2.92 -0.89
N ASP A 533 -24.08 2.18 -1.97
CA ASP A 533 -24.04 2.64 -3.36
C ASP A 533 -22.64 3.11 -3.81
N GLU A 534 -21.58 2.45 -3.35
CA GLU A 534 -20.21 2.77 -3.77
C GLU A 534 -19.88 2.19 -5.16
N PRO A 535 -19.05 2.87 -5.98
CA PRO A 535 -18.56 2.30 -7.22
C PRO A 535 -17.55 1.19 -6.90
N THR A 536 -17.59 0.13 -7.71
CA THR A 536 -16.48 -0.84 -7.80
C THR A 536 -15.13 -0.12 -7.75
N PRO A 537 -14.16 -0.55 -6.91
CA PRO A 537 -12.89 0.14 -6.71
C PRO A 537 -12.30 0.55 -8.06
N VAL A 538 -12.35 1.85 -8.37
CA VAL A 538 -11.70 2.37 -9.56
C VAL A 538 -10.22 2.10 -9.34
N THR A 539 -9.62 1.29 -10.21
CA THR A 539 -8.20 0.98 -10.16
C THR A 539 -7.43 2.26 -9.88
N THR A 540 -6.60 2.24 -8.83
CA THR A 540 -5.76 3.34 -8.32
C THR A 540 -4.79 3.91 -9.35
N THR A 541 -4.81 3.41 -10.59
CA THR A 541 -4.15 3.97 -11.77
C THR A 541 -4.18 5.51 -11.75
N PRO A 542 -3.03 6.14 -11.45
CA PRO A 542 -2.89 7.58 -11.48
C PRO A 542 -3.25 8.08 -12.87
N LYS A 543 -4.05 9.13 -12.95
CA LYS A 543 -4.46 9.75 -14.22
C LYS A 543 -3.77 11.11 -14.35
N ILE A 544 -3.54 11.55 -15.58
CA ILE A 544 -3.08 12.92 -15.84
C ILE A 544 -4.26 13.79 -16.25
N GLY A 545 -4.55 14.80 -15.45
CA GLY A 545 -5.42 15.91 -15.79
C GLY A 545 -4.77 16.85 -16.79
N THR A 546 -5.55 17.33 -17.76
CA THR A 546 -5.08 18.32 -18.72
C THR A 546 -6.03 19.52 -18.78
N GLY A 547 -5.46 20.72 -18.80
CA GLY A 547 -6.20 21.98 -18.78
C GLY A 547 -5.53 23.05 -19.61
N ARG A 548 -6.12 24.25 -19.62
CA ARG A 548 -5.51 25.38 -20.32
C ARG A 548 -5.57 26.68 -19.53
N SER A 549 -4.41 27.21 -19.17
CA SER A 549 -4.25 28.59 -18.68
C SER A 549 -3.74 29.52 -19.78
N ASN A 550 -4.42 30.64 -20.04
CA ASN A 550 -4.10 31.59 -21.11
C ASN A 550 -3.91 30.99 -22.53
N GLY A 551 -4.47 29.80 -22.78
CA GLY A 551 -4.31 29.07 -24.04
C GLY A 551 -3.10 28.13 -24.09
N ALA A 552 -2.21 28.17 -23.10
CA ALA A 552 -1.19 27.13 -22.87
C ALA A 552 -1.88 25.84 -22.37
N LEU A 553 -1.24 24.68 -22.57
CA LEU A 553 -1.67 23.41 -21.98
C LEU A 553 -1.04 23.34 -20.59
N ASP A 554 -1.77 22.89 -19.58
CA ASP A 554 -1.24 22.59 -18.23
C ASP A 554 -1.56 21.13 -17.88
N LEU A 555 -0.68 20.51 -17.11
CA LEU A 555 -0.79 19.13 -16.63
C LEU A 555 -0.85 19.10 -15.09
N TRP A 556 -1.56 18.11 -14.55
CA TRP A 556 -1.56 17.78 -13.12
C TRP A 556 -1.92 16.30 -12.93
N PRO A 557 -1.45 15.65 -11.87
CA PRO A 557 -1.93 14.32 -11.50
C PRO A 557 -3.37 14.38 -10.97
N ILE A 558 -4.12 13.32 -11.25
CA ILE A 558 -5.42 13.00 -10.68
C ILE A 558 -5.26 11.61 -10.07
N ASN A 559 -5.20 11.55 -8.75
CA ASN A 559 -5.38 10.31 -8.00
C ASN A 559 -6.71 10.41 -7.22
N VAL A 560 -7.17 9.28 -6.71
CA VAL A 560 -8.35 9.20 -5.83
C VAL A 560 -8.03 9.63 -4.39
N LEU A 561 -6.74 9.73 -4.04
CA LEU A 561 -6.24 10.05 -2.69
C LEU A 561 -5.78 11.52 -2.52
N GLY A 562 -6.08 12.43 -3.46
CA GLY A 562 -5.68 13.85 -3.38
C GLY A 562 -5.10 14.43 -4.68
N GLY A 563 -5.95 15.09 -5.48
CA GLY A 563 -5.51 15.69 -6.74
C GLY A 563 -5.08 17.16 -6.64
N ILE A 564 -4.11 17.51 -7.48
CA ILE A 564 -3.48 18.84 -7.56
C ILE A 564 -4.40 19.81 -8.29
N GLY A 565 -4.52 21.03 -7.75
CA GLY A 565 -5.10 22.16 -8.46
C GLY A 565 -4.07 22.97 -9.23
N SER A 566 -4.47 23.47 -10.41
CA SER A 566 -3.67 24.45 -11.16
C SER A 566 -4.28 25.85 -10.99
N PRO A 567 -3.51 26.87 -10.54
CA PRO A 567 -3.95 28.25 -10.63
C PRO A 567 -3.99 28.66 -12.11
N VAL A 568 -5.20 28.82 -12.65
CA VAL A 568 -5.38 29.41 -13.98
C VAL A 568 -5.20 30.92 -13.83
N GLU A 569 -3.99 31.42 -14.11
CA GLU A 569 -3.84 32.87 -14.35
C GLU A 569 -4.67 33.24 -15.58
N ALA A 570 -5.86 33.79 -15.38
CA ALA A 570 -6.62 34.42 -16.43
C ALA A 570 -6.02 35.79 -16.76
N GLY A 571 -5.43 35.90 -17.96
CA GLY A 571 -5.03 37.18 -18.54
C GLY A 571 -6.20 38.17 -18.60
N GLU A 572 -5.85 39.46 -18.57
CA GLU A 572 -6.75 40.62 -18.46
C GLU A 572 -7.87 40.67 -19.53
N ALA A 573 -8.92 39.86 -19.41
CA ALA A 573 -10.30 40.09 -19.87
C ALA A 573 -11.12 38.79 -19.80
N LEU A 574 -11.88 38.54 -18.73
CA LEU A 574 -12.92 37.50 -18.77
C LEU A 574 -14.28 38.00 -18.30
N ALA A 575 -15.27 37.55 -19.06
CA ALA A 575 -16.69 37.71 -18.81
C ALA A 575 -17.13 36.81 -17.63
N THR A 576 -18.31 37.10 -17.09
CA THR A 576 -19.01 36.28 -16.08
C THR A 576 -18.94 34.78 -16.42
N GLY A 577 -18.27 33.97 -15.60
CA GLY A 577 -18.29 32.50 -15.69
C GLY A 577 -16.96 31.77 -15.88
N ALA A 578 -15.80 32.43 -15.82
CA ALA A 578 -14.49 31.78 -15.93
C ALA A 578 -14.02 31.18 -14.59
N SER A 579 -13.48 29.96 -14.60
CA SER A 579 -12.83 29.33 -13.44
C SER A 579 -11.44 29.93 -13.22
N LEU A 580 -11.08 30.21 -11.97
CA LEU A 580 -9.79 30.75 -11.52
C LEU A 580 -8.82 29.66 -11.06
N ALA A 581 -9.35 28.61 -10.44
CA ALA A 581 -8.63 27.44 -9.99
C ALA A 581 -9.58 26.23 -10.09
N VAL A 582 -9.02 25.05 -10.32
CA VAL A 582 -9.75 23.78 -10.32
C VAL A 582 -8.93 22.78 -9.54
N VAL A 583 -9.56 22.07 -8.60
CA VAL A 583 -9.04 20.92 -7.87
C VAL A 583 -9.89 19.72 -8.26
N VAL A 584 -9.30 18.54 -8.38
CA VAL A 584 -10.03 17.30 -8.67
C VAL A 584 -9.72 16.30 -7.57
N ALA A 585 -10.72 15.90 -6.79
CA ALA A 585 -10.55 15.00 -5.64
C ALA A 585 -11.89 14.31 -5.33
N ASP A 586 -11.83 13.15 -4.71
CA ASP A 586 -13.01 12.49 -4.12
C ASP A 586 -13.29 13.12 -2.76
N LEU A 587 -14.32 13.96 -2.67
CA LEU A 587 -14.58 14.76 -1.46
C LEU A 587 -15.73 14.24 -0.62
N ASP A 588 -16.53 13.30 -1.11
CA ASP A 588 -17.54 12.61 -0.29
C ASP A 588 -17.28 11.11 -0.13
N GLY A 589 -16.05 10.67 -0.44
CA GLY A 589 -15.57 9.33 -0.16
C GLY A 589 -16.29 8.26 -0.98
N ASP A 590 -16.88 8.64 -2.11
CA ASP A 590 -17.66 7.74 -2.95
C ASP A 590 -16.79 7.08 -4.03
N GLY A 591 -15.47 7.19 -3.97
CA GLY A 591 -14.53 6.62 -4.95
C GLY A 591 -14.54 7.32 -6.31
N VAL A 592 -15.36 8.35 -6.53
CA VAL A 592 -15.46 9.11 -7.78
C VAL A 592 -14.88 10.50 -7.63
N ALA A 593 -13.69 10.71 -8.20
CA ALA A 593 -13.06 12.04 -8.17
C ALA A 593 -13.91 13.13 -8.85
N GLU A 594 -14.10 14.25 -8.16
CA GLU A 594 -14.95 15.36 -8.57
C GLU A 594 -14.21 16.66 -8.78
N GLY A 595 -14.78 17.52 -9.62
CA GLY A 595 -14.19 18.84 -9.87
C GLY A 595 -14.70 19.91 -8.91
N VAL A 596 -13.81 20.45 -8.09
CA VAL A 596 -14.02 21.72 -7.37
C VAL A 596 -13.43 22.86 -8.17
N ARG A 597 -14.23 23.88 -8.44
CA ARG A 597 -13.81 25.07 -9.21
C ARG A 597 -14.04 26.35 -8.43
N GLN A 598 -13.02 27.20 -8.38
CA GLN A 598 -13.14 28.59 -7.96
C GLN A 598 -13.60 29.44 -9.15
N GLN A 599 -14.56 30.33 -8.94
CA GLN A 599 -15.09 31.22 -9.96
C GLN A 599 -15.23 32.63 -9.41
N LEU A 600 -14.84 33.64 -10.21
CA LEU A 600 -15.07 35.04 -9.88
C LEU A 600 -16.54 35.31 -9.55
N ASP A 601 -16.81 35.89 -8.38
CA ASP A 601 -18.14 36.40 -8.07
C ASP A 601 -18.33 37.81 -8.67
N PRO A 602 -19.18 38.01 -9.69
CA PRO A 602 -19.45 39.34 -10.23
C PRO A 602 -20.30 40.22 -9.30
N LEU A 603 -20.83 39.68 -8.20
CA LEU A 603 -21.65 40.39 -7.22
C LEU A 603 -20.87 40.77 -5.96
N ASP A 604 -19.77 40.07 -5.69
CA ASP A 604 -18.87 40.31 -4.56
C ASP A 604 -17.43 40.33 -5.06
N GLU A 605 -16.86 41.52 -5.27
CA GLU A 605 -15.48 41.65 -5.76
C GLU A 605 -14.45 41.28 -4.69
N ASP A 606 -14.87 41.11 -3.43
CA ASP A 606 -14.00 40.78 -2.31
C ASP A 606 -13.90 39.26 -2.06
N ASN A 607 -14.82 38.44 -2.60
CA ASN A 607 -14.88 36.99 -2.35
C ASN A 607 -15.27 36.19 -3.60
N ASP A 608 -14.55 35.13 -3.90
CA ASP A 608 -14.84 34.22 -5.02
C ASP A 608 -15.80 33.10 -4.60
N ARG A 609 -16.52 32.52 -5.57
CA ARG A 609 -17.45 31.40 -5.34
C ARG A 609 -16.75 30.08 -5.63
N VAL A 610 -16.96 29.09 -4.76
CA VAL A 610 -16.47 27.72 -4.95
C VAL A 610 -17.62 26.79 -5.31
N HIS A 611 -17.44 25.98 -6.34
CA HIS A 611 -18.46 25.03 -6.84
C HIS A 611 -17.87 23.63 -6.92
N ARG A 612 -18.53 22.64 -6.32
CA ARG A 612 -18.26 21.21 -6.48
C ARG A 612 -19.17 20.64 -7.56
N THR A 613 -18.59 19.91 -8.49
CA THR A 613 -19.35 19.14 -9.49
C THR A 613 -19.42 17.70 -9.00
N GLN A 614 -20.40 17.40 -8.15
CA GLN A 614 -20.64 16.04 -7.65
C GLN A 614 -20.93 15.12 -8.84
N VAL A 615 -20.29 13.95 -8.86
CA VAL A 615 -20.48 12.94 -9.90
C VAL A 615 -20.96 11.70 -9.18
N ASP A 616 -22.23 11.32 -9.34
CA ASP A 616 -22.65 10.04 -8.76
C ASP A 616 -21.99 8.87 -9.49
N CYS A 617 -22.02 7.69 -8.88
CA CYS A 617 -21.44 6.48 -9.45
C CYS A 617 -22.10 6.05 -10.79
N ALA A 618 -23.27 6.60 -11.17
CA ALA A 618 -23.89 6.45 -12.49
C ALA A 618 -23.37 7.46 -13.54
N GLY A 619 -22.48 8.38 -13.15
CA GLY A 619 -21.89 9.44 -13.97
C GLY A 619 -22.84 10.62 -14.22
N GLU A 620 -23.95 10.74 -13.50
CA GLU A 620 -24.77 11.95 -13.48
C GLU A 620 -24.08 13.03 -12.64
N THR A 621 -24.14 14.27 -13.13
CA THR A 621 -23.39 15.38 -12.53
C THR A 621 -24.32 16.42 -11.94
N THR A 622 -24.05 16.82 -10.70
CA THR A 622 -24.77 17.89 -9.99
C THR A 622 -23.80 18.99 -9.59
N ASP A 623 -24.18 20.23 -9.89
CA ASP A 623 -23.37 21.41 -9.55
C ASP A 623 -23.83 22.01 -8.22
N ILE A 624 -22.95 22.00 -7.22
CA ILE A 624 -23.21 22.40 -5.84
C ILE A 624 -22.28 23.57 -5.48
N GLU A 625 -22.84 24.65 -4.93
CA GLU A 625 -22.03 25.78 -4.43
C GLU A 625 -21.63 25.52 -2.98
N LEU A 626 -20.31 25.52 -2.70
CA LEU A 626 -19.75 25.33 -1.37
C LEU A 626 -19.72 26.68 -0.63
N THR A 627 -20.83 27.02 0.01
CA THR A 627 -21.00 28.36 0.64
C THR A 627 -20.18 28.57 1.92
N GLU A 628 -19.63 27.49 2.48
CA GLU A 628 -18.81 27.52 3.69
C GLU A 628 -17.31 27.75 3.40
N VAL A 629 -16.88 27.50 2.16
CA VAL A 629 -15.53 27.79 1.68
C VAL A 629 -15.49 29.24 1.18
N GLU A 630 -15.13 30.16 2.08
CA GLU A 630 -14.97 31.58 1.75
C GLU A 630 -13.53 31.87 1.29
N LEU A 631 -13.36 32.19 0.01
CA LEU A 631 -12.07 32.54 -0.61
C LEU A 631 -12.03 34.00 -1.04
N PRO A 632 -11.38 34.89 -0.26
CA PRO A 632 -11.14 36.25 -0.66
C PRO A 632 -10.56 36.35 -2.08
N GLY A 633 -10.87 37.41 -2.81
CA GLY A 633 -10.48 37.54 -4.23
C GLY A 633 -8.97 37.49 -4.52
N ASP A 634 -8.13 37.60 -3.49
CA ASP A 634 -6.67 37.44 -3.52
C ASP A 634 -6.15 36.04 -3.11
N GLN A 635 -7.03 35.11 -2.73
CA GLN A 635 -6.73 33.68 -2.49
C GLN A 635 -7.09 32.78 -3.68
N ARG A 636 -6.39 31.65 -3.83
CA ARG A 636 -6.69 30.61 -4.82
C ARG A 636 -6.71 29.23 -4.18
N LEU A 637 -7.60 28.34 -4.64
CA LEU A 637 -7.46 26.91 -4.34
C LEU A 637 -6.15 26.38 -4.93
N LEU A 638 -5.44 25.57 -4.16
CA LEU A 638 -4.16 24.98 -4.51
C LEU A 638 -4.26 23.46 -4.69
N ALA A 639 -4.75 22.73 -3.69
CA ALA A 639 -4.70 21.27 -3.65
C ALA A 639 -5.83 20.69 -2.80
N ALA A 640 -6.00 19.37 -2.89
CA ALA A 640 -6.73 18.57 -1.91
C ALA A 640 -5.83 17.48 -1.33
N ALA A 641 -5.85 17.31 -0.01
CA ALA A 641 -5.08 16.34 0.77
C ALA A 641 -5.78 16.16 2.13
N ASP A 642 -5.56 15.03 2.80
CA ASP A 642 -6.08 14.76 4.15
C ASP A 642 -5.22 15.45 5.22
N LEU A 643 -5.50 16.72 5.52
CA LEU A 643 -4.60 17.59 6.31
C LEU A 643 -4.71 17.35 7.83
N ASP A 644 -5.72 16.64 8.30
CA ASP A 644 -5.89 16.26 9.69
C ASP A 644 -5.89 14.74 9.94
N ALA A 645 -5.58 13.95 8.90
CA ALA A 645 -5.44 12.50 8.93
C ALA A 645 -6.72 11.77 9.41
N ASP A 646 -7.89 12.31 9.06
CA ASP A 646 -9.18 11.71 9.38
C ASP A 646 -9.72 10.76 8.29
N GLY A 647 -9.00 10.67 7.16
CA GLY A 647 -9.32 9.85 6.00
C GLY A 647 -10.08 10.61 4.91
N ASP A 648 -10.51 11.85 5.16
CA ASP A 648 -11.28 12.66 4.22
C ASP A 648 -10.40 13.72 3.56
N LEU A 649 -10.51 13.88 2.24
CA LEU A 649 -9.71 14.89 1.53
C LEU A 649 -10.21 16.31 1.82
N ASP A 650 -9.31 17.15 2.33
CA ASP A 650 -9.53 18.56 2.62
C ASP A 650 -9.19 19.46 1.44
N LEU A 651 -9.50 20.75 1.55
CA LEU A 651 -9.09 21.75 0.57
C LEU A 651 -8.05 22.72 1.15
N LEU A 652 -6.99 22.95 0.38
CA LEU A 652 -5.94 23.92 0.70
C LEU A 652 -6.03 25.15 -0.23
N SER A 653 -5.92 26.35 0.36
CA SER A 653 -5.93 27.61 -0.40
C SER A 653 -4.82 28.55 0.04
N VAL A 654 -4.28 29.31 -0.93
CA VAL A 654 -3.13 30.21 -0.70
C VAL A 654 -3.39 31.60 -1.26
N GLY A 655 -2.96 32.63 -0.54
CA GLY A 655 -2.99 34.01 -1.00
C GLY A 655 -1.82 34.38 -1.91
N PHE A 656 -2.12 34.88 -3.11
CA PHE A 656 -1.12 35.18 -4.15
C PHE A 656 -0.87 36.69 -4.35
N SER A 657 -1.60 37.55 -3.65
CA SER A 657 -1.42 39.00 -3.76
C SER A 657 -1.97 39.77 -2.56
N GLY A 658 -1.70 41.07 -2.50
CA GLY A 658 -2.32 41.96 -1.51
C GLY A 658 -1.85 41.74 -0.07
N ASP A 659 -2.75 41.99 0.88
CA ASP A 659 -2.49 41.85 2.31
C ASP A 659 -2.65 40.38 2.79
N GLN A 660 -2.99 39.45 1.89
CA GLN A 660 -3.09 38.01 2.15
C GLN A 660 -1.96 37.22 1.46
N LEU A 661 -0.99 37.89 0.83
CA LEU A 661 0.13 37.25 0.16
C LEU A 661 0.86 36.29 1.12
N GLY A 662 0.91 35.00 0.77
CA GLY A 662 1.52 33.95 1.60
C GLY A 662 0.62 33.29 2.64
N LEU A 663 -0.62 33.75 2.79
CA LEU A 663 -1.54 33.18 3.77
C LEU A 663 -2.09 31.84 3.26
N VAL A 664 -1.81 30.77 3.99
CA VAL A 664 -2.34 29.43 3.74
C VAL A 664 -3.57 29.21 4.62
N ARG A 665 -4.65 28.72 4.03
CA ARG A 665 -5.87 28.32 4.75
C ARG A 665 -6.31 26.93 4.32
N SER A 666 -6.53 26.11 5.33
CA SER A 666 -7.09 24.76 5.24
C SER A 666 -8.59 24.81 5.50
N HIS A 667 -9.32 24.01 4.73
CA HIS A 667 -10.77 23.81 4.85
C HIS A 667 -10.98 22.31 5.05
N LEU A 668 -11.24 21.91 6.30
CA LEU A 668 -11.35 20.52 6.72
C LEU A 668 -12.69 19.92 6.33
N ASN A 669 -12.68 18.80 5.65
CA ASN A 669 -13.84 18.03 5.26
C ASN A 669 -14.36 17.20 6.44
N ASN A 670 -15.46 16.48 6.25
CA ASN A 670 -16.02 15.57 7.24
C ASN A 670 -16.64 14.33 6.57
N GLY A 671 -16.12 13.99 5.40
CA GLY A 671 -16.49 12.81 4.62
C GLY A 671 -17.74 12.95 3.78
N VAL A 672 -18.40 14.11 3.77
CA VAL A 672 -19.57 14.37 2.91
C VAL A 672 -19.46 15.68 2.12
N ALA A 673 -18.22 16.09 1.84
CA ALA A 673 -17.85 17.36 1.21
C ALA A 673 -18.46 18.58 1.90
N THR A 674 -18.49 18.58 3.24
CA THR A 674 -18.85 19.77 4.02
C THR A 674 -17.67 20.25 4.85
N PHE A 675 -17.32 21.52 4.68
CA PHE A 675 -16.03 22.05 5.10
C PHE A 675 -16.11 22.97 6.33
N ALA A 676 -15.13 22.83 7.23
CA ALA A 676 -14.87 23.74 8.33
C ALA A 676 -13.53 24.46 8.13
N GLY A 677 -13.52 25.78 8.25
CA GLY A 677 -12.26 26.54 8.17
C GLY A 677 -11.41 26.39 9.44
N VAL A 678 -10.10 26.22 9.27
CA VAL A 678 -9.14 26.24 10.39
C VAL A 678 -8.80 27.69 10.78
N SER A 679 -8.85 28.01 12.07
CA SER A 679 -8.63 29.39 12.54
C SER A 679 -7.16 29.84 12.59
N ASN A 680 -6.23 28.89 12.58
CA ASN A 680 -4.78 29.13 12.62
C ASN A 680 -4.21 28.99 11.21
N ALA A 681 -4.18 30.09 10.47
CA ALA A 681 -3.59 30.12 9.14
C ALA A 681 -2.05 30.12 9.21
N ALA A 682 -1.40 29.23 8.46
CA ALA A 682 0.05 29.26 8.28
C ALA A 682 0.45 30.42 7.35
N PHE A 683 1.65 30.96 7.55
CA PHE A 683 2.19 32.03 6.71
C PHE A 683 3.50 31.58 6.08
N LEU A 684 3.50 31.50 4.76
CA LEU A 684 4.70 31.22 3.96
C LEU A 684 5.73 32.34 4.19
N LEU A 685 7.02 32.00 4.29
CA LEU A 685 8.05 32.99 4.67
C LEU A 685 8.62 33.77 3.47
N HIS A 686 8.71 33.12 2.31
CA HIS A 686 9.19 33.71 1.03
C HIS A 686 8.26 34.68 0.25
N PRO A 687 6.96 34.84 0.53
CA PRO A 687 6.10 35.83 -0.11
C PRO A 687 6.45 37.29 0.22
N ASN A 688 7.29 37.54 1.23
CA ASN A 688 7.65 38.89 1.68
C ASN A 688 8.71 39.59 0.80
N THR A 689 9.38 38.84 -0.08
CA THR A 689 10.28 39.39 -1.10
C THR A 689 9.49 39.68 -2.38
N SER A 690 9.96 40.63 -3.20
CA SER A 690 9.25 41.05 -4.43
C SER A 690 9.36 40.01 -5.57
N ASP A 691 9.67 38.78 -5.21
CA ASP A 691 10.30 37.74 -6.01
C ASP A 691 9.35 36.55 -6.14
N ARG A 692 9.53 35.76 -7.20
CA ARG A 692 8.71 34.57 -7.46
C ARG A 692 8.87 33.57 -6.28
N TRP A 693 7.93 32.66 -6.13
CA TRP A 693 8.04 31.53 -5.21
C TRP A 693 7.23 30.37 -5.76
N THR A 694 7.56 29.15 -5.33
CA THR A 694 6.90 27.93 -5.77
C THR A 694 6.53 27.08 -4.56
N LEU A 695 5.45 26.32 -4.66
CA LEU A 695 4.96 25.42 -3.60
C LEU A 695 4.93 24.00 -4.11
N GLY A 696 5.22 23.07 -3.20
CA GLY A 696 4.81 21.68 -3.26
C GLY A 696 3.30 21.67 -3.49
N ARG A 697 2.89 20.84 -4.44
CA ARG A 697 1.52 20.87 -4.95
C ARG A 697 0.68 19.75 -4.35
N SER A 698 1.30 18.82 -3.64
CA SER A 698 0.65 17.76 -2.91
C SER A 698 1.21 17.75 -1.49
N PRO A 699 0.49 18.30 -0.51
CA PRO A 699 0.86 18.06 0.88
C PRO A 699 0.94 16.55 1.11
N VAL A 700 2.07 16.10 1.63
CA VAL A 700 2.40 14.69 1.87
C VAL A 700 3.27 14.62 3.12
N ASP A 701 3.23 13.49 3.80
CA ASP A 701 4.04 13.24 4.98
C ASP A 701 5.52 13.07 4.56
N HIS A 702 6.37 14.01 4.95
CA HIS A 702 7.81 13.99 4.69
C HIS A 702 8.61 13.58 5.94
N ASP A 703 8.01 13.60 7.14
CA ASP A 703 8.68 13.34 8.42
C ASP A 703 8.19 12.09 9.18
N GLY A 704 7.29 11.32 8.56
CA GLY A 704 6.82 10.03 9.03
C GLY A 704 5.91 10.12 10.25
N ASP A 705 5.39 11.31 10.57
CA ASP A 705 4.52 11.52 11.73
C ASP A 705 3.03 11.18 11.46
N GLY A 706 2.70 10.91 10.19
CA GLY A 706 1.36 10.56 9.71
C GLY A 706 0.51 11.77 9.30
N PHE A 707 1.04 13.00 9.35
CA PHE A 707 0.34 14.21 8.96
C PHE A 707 0.99 14.86 7.72
N PRO A 708 0.21 15.27 6.71
CA PRO A 708 0.81 15.89 5.53
C PRO A 708 1.51 17.23 5.81
N ASP A 709 2.72 17.37 5.27
CA ASP A 709 3.54 18.56 5.35
C ASP A 709 3.44 19.42 4.09
N LEU A 710 3.94 20.65 4.16
CA LEU A 710 3.96 21.58 3.02
C LEU A 710 5.36 22.09 2.71
N VAL A 711 5.83 21.91 1.47
CA VAL A 711 7.12 22.44 1.01
C VAL A 711 6.93 23.76 0.24
N GLU A 712 7.77 24.76 0.51
CA GLU A 712 7.87 25.98 -0.29
C GLU A 712 9.32 26.27 -0.70
N CYS A 713 9.55 26.80 -1.90
CA CYS A 713 10.87 27.27 -2.33
C CYS A 713 10.81 28.73 -2.78
N GLY A 714 11.73 29.53 -2.24
CA GLY A 714 11.96 30.91 -2.67
C GLY A 714 12.71 30.95 -4.00
N TRP A 715 12.21 31.73 -4.95
CA TRP A 715 12.94 31.99 -6.20
C TRP A 715 13.96 33.09 -5.98
N THR A 716 15.18 32.89 -6.49
CA THR A 716 16.21 33.94 -6.54
C THR A 716 16.69 34.19 -7.97
N PRO A 717 17.23 35.38 -8.27
CA PRO A 717 17.91 35.63 -9.53
C PRO A 717 19.15 34.73 -9.70
N PRO A 718 19.61 34.49 -10.95
CA PRO A 718 20.89 33.81 -11.16
C PRO A 718 22.02 34.59 -10.48
N ASP A 719 22.91 33.88 -9.76
CA ASP A 719 23.95 34.36 -8.82
C ASP A 719 23.54 34.49 -7.33
N GLU A 720 22.29 34.16 -6.98
CA GLU A 720 21.79 34.09 -5.59
C GLU A 720 21.22 32.70 -5.28
N THR A 721 21.22 32.28 -4.01
CA THR A 721 20.79 30.95 -3.59
C THR A 721 19.29 30.88 -3.32
N SER A 722 18.58 29.97 -4.00
CA SER A 722 17.22 29.59 -3.67
C SER A 722 17.21 28.76 -2.37
N THR A 723 16.19 28.96 -1.54
CA THR A 723 16.02 28.24 -0.27
C THR A 723 14.63 27.62 -0.23
N CYS A 724 14.56 26.34 0.14
CA CYS A 724 13.33 25.62 0.36
C CYS A 724 13.10 25.38 1.85
N LEU A 725 11.83 25.43 2.24
CA LEU A 725 11.32 25.30 3.59
C LEU A 725 10.27 24.20 3.62
N LEU A 726 10.33 23.32 4.61
CA LEU A 726 9.29 22.35 4.95
C LEU A 726 8.50 22.89 6.13
N HIS A 727 7.17 22.91 6.04
CA HIS A 727 6.25 23.27 7.10
C HIS A 727 5.58 21.98 7.60
N PRO A 728 5.98 21.44 8.77
CA PRO A 728 5.41 20.19 9.26
C PRO A 728 3.92 20.28 9.59
N GLY A 729 3.16 19.23 9.34
CA GLY A 729 1.77 19.08 9.72
C GLY A 729 1.59 19.06 11.25
N ARG A 730 0.35 19.27 11.71
CA ARG A 730 -0.01 19.11 13.14
C ARG A 730 -1.15 18.12 13.37
N GLY A 731 -1.72 17.56 12.29
CA GLY A 731 -2.90 16.71 12.36
C GLY A 731 -4.19 17.43 12.76
N ASP A 732 -4.25 18.76 12.65
CA ASP A 732 -5.46 19.55 12.87
C ASP A 732 -5.75 20.51 11.69
N GLY A 733 -5.14 20.22 10.53
CA GLY A 733 -5.13 21.07 9.36
C GLY A 733 -4.25 22.31 9.45
N SER A 734 -3.54 22.54 10.56
CA SER A 734 -2.54 23.61 10.70
C SER A 734 -1.11 23.10 10.55
N PHE A 735 -0.19 24.01 10.24
CA PHE A 735 1.23 23.72 10.03
C PHE A 735 2.09 24.38 11.12
N SER A 736 3.16 23.71 11.49
CA SER A 736 4.21 24.19 12.40
C SER A 736 5.12 25.24 11.76
N ALA A 737 6.03 25.81 12.56
CA ALA A 737 7.06 26.68 12.03
C ALA A 737 7.97 25.89 11.07
N PRO A 738 8.41 26.50 9.94
CA PRO A 738 9.14 25.76 8.94
C PRO A 738 10.64 25.57 9.25
N THR A 739 11.21 24.52 8.68
CA THR A 739 12.64 24.20 8.71
C THR A 739 13.24 24.33 7.30
N VAL A 740 14.51 24.73 7.19
CA VAL A 740 15.22 24.80 5.90
C VAL A 740 15.63 23.40 5.46
N VAL A 741 15.14 22.96 4.31
CA VAL A 741 15.40 21.62 3.77
C VAL A 741 16.34 21.61 2.58
N LEU A 742 16.47 22.73 1.86
CA LEU A 742 17.41 22.86 0.76
C LEU A 742 17.89 24.30 0.61
N THR A 743 19.18 24.46 0.32
CA THR A 743 19.72 25.68 -0.26
C THR A 743 20.47 25.35 -1.55
N LEU A 744 19.98 25.88 -2.67
CA LEU A 744 20.52 25.58 -4.00
C LEU A 744 21.03 26.87 -4.65
N ALA A 745 22.21 26.82 -5.28
CA ALA A 745 22.77 27.96 -6.01
C ALA A 745 22.15 28.15 -7.41
N GLU A 746 20.96 27.60 -7.63
CA GLU A 746 20.21 27.64 -8.88
C GLU A 746 18.76 28.05 -8.59
N PRO A 747 18.08 28.77 -9.50
CA PRO A 747 16.70 29.17 -9.31
C PRO A 747 15.75 27.97 -9.39
N ILE A 748 14.75 27.94 -8.50
CA ILE A 748 13.73 26.89 -8.45
C ILE A 748 12.38 27.47 -8.90
N ASP A 749 11.78 26.91 -9.95
CA ASP A 749 10.43 27.27 -10.42
C ASP A 749 9.41 26.12 -10.22
N ALA A 750 9.87 24.88 -10.05
CA ALA A 750 9.04 23.71 -9.78
C ALA A 750 9.56 22.86 -8.61
N ILE A 751 8.61 22.29 -7.85
CA ILE A 751 8.80 21.23 -6.85
C ILE A 751 7.92 20.08 -7.29
N ILE A 752 8.45 18.86 -7.27
CA ILE A 752 7.76 17.63 -7.62
C ILE A 752 8.06 16.64 -6.48
N GLU A 753 7.01 16.10 -5.88
CA GLU A 753 7.06 15.23 -4.69
C GLU A 753 6.71 13.80 -5.10
N GLY A 754 7.45 12.81 -4.61
CA GLY A 754 7.18 11.38 -4.85
C GLY A 754 8.36 10.51 -4.43
N ASP A 755 8.13 9.22 -4.18
CA ASP A 755 9.19 8.23 -3.90
C ASP A 755 9.83 7.76 -5.22
N PHE A 756 10.97 8.36 -5.59
CA PHE A 756 11.67 8.12 -6.86
C PHE A 756 12.84 7.12 -6.73
N ASN A 757 13.20 6.73 -5.51
CA ASN A 757 14.27 5.76 -5.21
C ASN A 757 13.77 4.47 -4.55
N GLU A 758 12.47 4.34 -4.32
CA GLU A 758 11.78 3.17 -3.74
C GLU A 758 12.23 2.83 -2.31
N ASP A 759 12.65 3.84 -1.54
CA ASP A 759 12.99 3.63 -0.12
C ASP A 759 11.77 3.75 0.81
N GLY A 760 10.62 4.17 0.28
CA GLY A 760 9.37 4.34 1.02
C GLY A 760 9.18 5.72 1.63
N ASP A 761 10.16 6.61 1.50
CA ASP A 761 10.09 8.00 1.95
C ASP A 761 9.78 8.94 0.77
N THR A 762 9.14 10.07 1.05
CA THR A 762 8.85 11.03 -0.02
C THR A 762 10.12 11.79 -0.42
N ASP A 763 10.49 11.74 -1.71
CA ASP A 763 11.60 12.51 -2.26
C ASP A 763 11.15 13.83 -2.91
N LEU A 764 12.12 14.69 -3.24
CA LEU A 764 11.91 15.93 -3.99
C LEU A 764 12.72 15.99 -5.29
N LEU A 765 12.05 16.38 -6.38
CA LEU A 765 12.70 16.98 -7.55
C LEU A 765 12.43 18.48 -7.57
N VAL A 766 13.50 19.27 -7.63
CA VAL A 766 13.41 20.73 -7.71
C VAL A 766 14.14 21.26 -8.94
N GLY A 767 13.65 22.37 -9.50
CA GLY A 767 14.33 23.05 -10.62
C GLY A 767 13.34 23.53 -11.67
N LEU A 768 13.53 23.08 -12.92
CA LEU A 768 12.76 23.47 -14.11
C LEU A 768 12.63 24.99 -14.23
N SER A 769 13.75 25.72 -14.12
CA SER A 769 13.76 27.18 -14.27
C SER A 769 14.03 27.63 -15.70
N ASP A 770 13.70 28.88 -15.98
CA ASP A 770 14.14 29.60 -17.18
C ASP A 770 15.47 30.35 -17.02
N TYR A 771 16.08 30.31 -15.84
CA TYR A 771 17.38 30.91 -15.49
C TYR A 771 18.31 29.85 -14.86
N GLY A 772 19.59 30.20 -14.69
CA GLY A 772 20.58 29.24 -14.20
C GLY A 772 20.91 28.22 -15.29
N ASP A 773 20.79 26.94 -14.95
CA ASP A 773 20.73 25.81 -15.87
C ASP A 773 19.28 25.52 -16.32
N PRO A 774 18.83 26.04 -17.49
CA PRO A 774 17.40 26.06 -17.81
C PRO A 774 16.88 24.67 -18.19
N GLY A 775 15.93 24.15 -17.42
CA GLY A 775 15.34 22.83 -17.65
C GLY A 775 15.99 21.69 -16.84
N ALA A 776 17.05 21.98 -16.09
CA ALA A 776 17.62 21.05 -15.13
C ALA A 776 16.70 20.80 -13.94
N THR A 777 16.76 19.58 -13.43
CA THR A 777 16.13 19.15 -12.18
C THR A 777 17.14 18.43 -11.31
N TYR A 778 16.99 18.64 -10.01
CA TYR A 778 17.85 18.11 -8.97
C TYR A 778 17.01 17.20 -8.08
N PHE A 779 17.50 15.99 -7.88
CA PHE A 779 16.93 15.00 -6.98
C PHE A 779 17.49 15.16 -5.57
N LEU A 780 16.59 15.08 -4.60
CA LEU A 780 16.89 15.04 -3.18
C LEU A 780 16.15 13.84 -2.59
N ALA A 781 16.92 12.85 -2.12
CA ALA A 781 16.36 11.71 -1.42
C ALA A 781 15.73 12.16 -0.10
N GLY A 782 14.50 11.74 0.18
CA GLY A 782 13.89 11.82 1.48
C GLY A 782 14.63 10.94 2.49
N THR A 783 14.42 11.22 3.77
CA THR A 783 14.95 10.38 4.87
C THR A 783 13.84 9.88 5.79
N GLY A 784 12.59 10.24 5.48
CA GLY A 784 11.44 9.95 6.32
C GLY A 784 11.39 10.74 7.62
N THR A 785 12.28 11.72 7.84
CA THR A 785 12.31 12.55 9.06
C THR A 785 12.18 14.05 8.77
N GLY A 786 11.69 14.42 7.57
CA GLY A 786 11.60 15.79 7.11
C GLY A 786 12.95 16.39 6.65
N ALA A 787 14.02 15.59 6.69
CA ALA A 787 15.33 15.92 6.16
C ALA A 787 15.54 15.30 4.78
N PHE A 788 16.42 15.92 3.99
CA PHE A 788 16.71 15.50 2.62
C PHE A 788 18.21 15.37 2.38
N GLY A 789 18.59 14.39 1.57
CA GLY A 789 19.95 14.17 1.11
C GLY A 789 20.50 15.34 0.27
N LEU A 790 21.80 15.27 -0.03
CA LEU A 790 22.44 16.26 -0.89
C LEU A 790 21.86 16.21 -2.31
N PRO A 791 21.62 17.37 -2.95
CA PRO A 791 21.05 17.41 -4.28
C PRO A 791 21.99 16.77 -5.31
N SER A 792 21.44 15.89 -6.14
CA SER A 792 22.13 15.27 -7.28
C SER A 792 21.41 15.57 -8.59
N ASP A 793 22.14 15.56 -9.71
CA ASP A 793 21.55 15.76 -11.04
C ASP A 793 20.56 14.62 -11.34
N SER A 794 19.31 14.96 -11.65
CA SER A 794 18.28 13.99 -11.98
C SER A 794 18.09 13.90 -13.48
N VAL A 795 17.60 14.98 -14.07
CA VAL A 795 17.38 15.09 -15.51
C VAL A 795 17.46 16.54 -15.96
N ASP A 796 17.99 16.73 -17.16
CA ASP A 796 17.96 18.01 -17.85
C ASP A 796 17.24 17.85 -19.20
N ILE A 797 16.12 18.54 -19.33
CA ILE A 797 15.25 18.50 -20.53
C ILE A 797 15.70 19.47 -21.61
N ASN A 798 16.72 20.28 -21.36
CA ASN A 798 17.27 21.21 -22.34
C ASN A 798 18.82 21.35 -22.27
N PRO A 799 19.57 20.23 -22.40
CA PRO A 799 21.03 20.17 -22.22
C PRO A 799 21.84 20.85 -23.33
N LEU A 800 21.16 21.51 -24.25
CA LEU A 800 21.76 22.24 -25.36
C LEU A 800 21.70 23.76 -25.14
N ALA A 801 21.00 24.22 -24.10
CA ALA A 801 20.78 25.63 -23.80
C ALA A 801 21.52 26.11 -22.54
N GLU A 802 22.73 25.60 -22.35
CA GLU A 802 23.64 26.03 -21.29
C GLU A 802 23.99 27.53 -21.33
N GLU A 803 23.86 28.18 -20.18
CA GLU A 803 24.41 29.50 -19.84
C GLU A 803 24.41 30.56 -20.97
N GLY A 804 23.26 31.23 -21.14
CA GLY A 804 23.22 32.60 -21.64
C GLY A 804 23.18 32.84 -23.16
N GLU A 805 22.95 31.82 -24.01
CA GLU A 805 22.81 32.00 -25.47
C GLU A 805 21.52 31.36 -26.07
N GLY A 806 20.33 31.85 -25.75
CA GLY A 806 19.07 31.44 -26.40
C GLY A 806 17.82 31.98 -25.67
N PRO A 807 16.59 31.93 -26.22
CA PRO A 807 15.41 32.31 -25.43
C PRO A 807 15.30 31.36 -24.23
N ALA A 808 15.05 31.93 -23.04
CA ALA A 808 14.99 31.30 -21.72
C ALA A 808 13.95 30.16 -21.64
N ALA A 809 14.25 29.04 -22.30
CA ALA A 809 13.43 27.85 -22.42
C ALA A 809 13.86 26.86 -21.34
N GLY A 810 12.93 26.34 -20.55
CA GLY A 810 13.25 25.47 -19.41
C GLY A 810 12.22 25.53 -18.29
N ARG A 811 11.54 26.68 -18.13
CA ARG A 811 10.48 26.80 -17.11
C ARG A 811 9.38 25.76 -17.34
N GLY A 812 9.14 24.90 -16.36
CA GLY A 812 8.25 23.76 -16.51
C GLY A 812 7.54 23.30 -15.25
N VAL A 813 6.83 22.17 -15.39
CA VAL A 813 6.18 21.41 -14.33
C VAL A 813 6.42 19.92 -14.66
N GLY A 814 6.71 19.12 -13.64
CA GLY A 814 6.73 17.66 -13.73
C GLY A 814 5.54 17.05 -13.00
N VAL A 815 5.13 15.87 -13.46
CA VAL A 815 4.10 15.05 -12.82
C VAL A 815 4.69 13.65 -12.62
N PRO A 816 4.78 13.18 -11.37
CA PRO A 816 5.23 11.82 -11.07
C PRO A 816 4.08 10.86 -11.39
N ILE A 817 4.40 9.78 -12.09
CA ILE A 817 3.43 8.75 -12.49
C ILE A 817 4.18 7.51 -12.95
N ASP A 818 3.85 6.34 -12.41
CA ASP A 818 4.25 5.05 -13.00
C ASP A 818 3.37 4.79 -14.24
N PHE A 819 3.89 5.04 -15.45
CA PHE A 819 3.12 4.88 -16.70
C PHE A 819 3.34 3.54 -17.38
N ASP A 820 4.42 2.82 -17.08
CA ASP A 820 4.71 1.51 -17.66
C ASP A 820 4.37 0.32 -16.73
N GLN A 821 3.95 0.62 -15.50
CA GLN A 821 3.48 -0.29 -14.46
C GLN A 821 4.58 -1.23 -13.95
N ASP A 822 5.81 -0.73 -13.86
CA ASP A 822 6.93 -1.48 -13.30
C ASP A 822 7.08 -1.30 -11.76
N GLY A 823 6.34 -0.35 -11.18
CA GLY A 823 6.36 -0.04 -9.75
C GLY A 823 7.28 1.14 -9.39
N THR A 824 8.12 1.60 -10.31
CA THR A 824 8.97 2.78 -10.16
C THR A 824 8.21 4.03 -10.61
N LEU A 825 8.33 5.15 -9.88
CA LEU A 825 7.75 6.41 -10.36
C LEU A 825 8.51 6.95 -11.58
N ASP A 826 7.80 7.10 -12.70
CA ASP A 826 8.29 7.84 -13.86
C ASP A 826 7.94 9.34 -13.79
N LEU A 827 8.44 10.10 -14.77
CA LEU A 827 8.25 11.53 -14.83
C LEU A 827 7.69 12.03 -16.17
N ALA A 828 6.53 12.68 -16.13
CA ALA A 828 5.99 13.44 -17.27
C ALA A 828 6.32 14.94 -17.11
N VAL A 829 7.17 15.50 -17.98
CA VAL A 829 7.63 16.89 -17.89
C VAL A 829 7.10 17.75 -19.02
N GLN A 830 6.53 18.90 -18.65
CA GLN A 830 6.13 19.95 -19.58
C GLN A 830 6.92 21.23 -19.34
N TRP A 831 7.44 21.86 -20.40
CA TRP A 831 8.22 23.10 -20.27
C TRP A 831 8.03 24.11 -21.40
N ASP A 832 8.44 25.36 -21.15
CA ASP A 832 8.53 26.42 -22.14
C ASP A 832 9.71 26.20 -23.09
N THR A 833 9.45 26.12 -24.38
CA THR A 833 10.47 25.94 -25.43
C THR A 833 11.20 27.23 -25.80
N GLY A 834 10.72 28.39 -25.35
CA GLY A 834 11.29 29.70 -25.68
C GLY A 834 11.18 30.10 -27.16
N ILE A 835 10.67 29.23 -28.04
CA ILE A 835 10.53 29.47 -29.49
C ILE A 835 9.46 30.55 -29.76
N SER A 836 8.45 30.65 -28.87
CA SER A 836 7.40 31.67 -28.86
C SER A 836 6.79 31.78 -27.46
N SER A 837 6.05 32.85 -27.16
CA SER A 837 5.36 33.01 -25.84
C SER A 837 4.43 31.85 -25.46
N ASP A 838 4.02 31.05 -26.43
CA ASP A 838 3.02 29.99 -26.27
C ASP A 838 3.58 28.60 -26.67
N GLY A 839 4.90 28.49 -26.86
CA GLY A 839 5.54 27.24 -27.30
C GLY A 839 5.87 26.35 -26.11
N ARG A 840 5.20 25.20 -26.00
CA ARG A 840 5.45 24.20 -24.95
C ARG A 840 5.91 22.88 -25.57
N ALA A 841 6.76 22.15 -24.84
CA ALA A 841 7.12 20.77 -25.15
C ALA A 841 6.68 19.86 -24.00
N LEU A 842 6.50 18.59 -24.34
CA LEU A 842 6.15 17.52 -23.42
C LEU A 842 7.05 16.33 -23.74
N ALA A 843 7.58 15.72 -22.70
CA ALA A 843 8.33 14.48 -22.75
C ALA A 843 8.00 13.64 -21.52
N SER A 844 8.11 12.32 -21.64
CA SER A 844 8.15 11.41 -20.50
C SER A 844 9.58 10.93 -20.30
N GLY A 845 9.97 10.65 -19.06
CA GLY A 845 11.21 9.98 -18.70
C GLY A 845 10.90 8.77 -17.83
N GLU A 846 11.44 7.62 -18.22
CA GLU A 846 11.34 6.36 -17.47
C GLU A 846 12.25 6.46 -16.24
N GLY A 847 11.70 6.14 -15.06
CA GLY A 847 12.43 6.13 -13.79
C GLY A 847 13.42 4.96 -13.72
N ALA A 848 14.53 5.15 -13.01
CA ALA A 848 15.52 4.09 -12.78
C ALA A 848 15.56 3.57 -11.33
N GLY A 849 14.60 3.97 -10.48
CA GLY A 849 14.53 3.59 -9.06
C GLY A 849 15.67 4.17 -8.22
N ASN A 850 16.20 5.33 -8.60
CA ASN A 850 17.29 6.01 -7.88
C ASN A 850 17.25 7.54 -8.04
N GLY A 851 16.08 8.09 -8.38
CA GLY A 851 15.91 9.52 -8.65
C GLY A 851 16.42 10.00 -10.01
N SER A 852 16.94 9.12 -10.89
CA SER A 852 17.33 9.47 -12.26
C SER A 852 16.30 9.02 -13.31
N PHE A 853 16.22 9.77 -14.42
CA PHE A 853 15.23 9.54 -15.48
C PHE A 853 15.84 9.45 -16.88
N SER A 854 15.37 8.50 -17.67
CA SER A 854 15.72 8.34 -19.09
C SER A 854 14.66 9.00 -19.98
N MET A 855 14.94 10.23 -20.47
CA MET A 855 13.97 10.99 -21.26
C MET A 855 13.75 10.44 -22.67
N SER A 856 12.48 10.32 -23.03
CA SER A 856 12.02 10.01 -24.38
C SER A 856 12.21 11.19 -25.35
N ALA A 857 12.06 10.92 -26.65
CA ALA A 857 12.14 11.95 -27.67
C ALA A 857 11.01 12.98 -27.54
N GLU A 858 11.37 14.26 -27.45
CA GLU A 858 10.42 15.36 -27.19
C GLU A 858 9.30 15.46 -28.23
N ALA A 859 8.06 15.64 -27.75
CA ALA A 859 6.94 16.05 -28.57
C ALA A 859 6.72 17.56 -28.43
N THR A 860 7.18 18.35 -29.41
CA THR A 860 6.95 19.80 -29.42
C THR A 860 5.55 20.14 -29.94
N PHE A 861 4.80 20.98 -29.20
CA PHE A 861 3.50 21.46 -29.62
C PHE A 861 3.47 22.99 -29.66
N THR A 862 3.17 23.56 -30.83
CA THR A 862 2.81 24.98 -30.94
C THR A 862 1.30 25.09 -30.84
N THR A 863 0.77 25.85 -29.88
CA THR A 863 -0.67 26.12 -29.81
C THR A 863 -1.07 26.96 -31.04
N ALA A 864 -1.64 26.31 -32.05
CA ALA A 864 -2.32 27.04 -33.11
C ALA A 864 -3.62 27.60 -32.51
N ASN A 865 -3.56 28.86 -32.04
CA ASN A 865 -4.67 29.67 -31.51
C ASN A 865 -6.07 29.20 -31.99
N PRO A 866 -6.80 28.37 -31.21
CA PRO A 866 -8.20 28.07 -31.46
C PRO A 866 -9.10 29.09 -30.73
N ASP A 867 -10.34 29.22 -31.20
CA ASP A 867 -11.36 30.18 -30.74
C ASP A 867 -11.40 30.37 -29.20
N PRO A 868 -11.55 31.60 -28.68
CA PRO A 868 -11.62 31.91 -27.25
C PRO A 868 -12.90 31.40 -26.54
N GLU A 869 -13.62 30.46 -27.15
CA GLU A 869 -14.85 29.83 -26.63
C GLU A 869 -14.69 28.30 -26.45
N GLY A 870 -13.46 27.78 -26.45
CA GLY A 870 -13.18 26.34 -26.33
C GLY A 870 -13.27 25.79 -24.91
N THR A 871 -14.50 25.54 -24.44
CA THR A 871 -14.78 24.59 -23.35
C THR A 871 -14.44 23.17 -23.81
N GLN A 872 -13.22 22.71 -23.57
CA GLN A 872 -12.89 21.28 -23.62
C GLN A 872 -12.00 20.95 -22.43
N TRP A 873 -12.65 20.68 -21.30
CA TRP A 873 -12.10 19.89 -20.21
C TRP A 873 -12.23 18.44 -20.66
N LEU A 874 -11.12 17.84 -21.11
CA LEU A 874 -11.06 16.40 -21.33
C LEU A 874 -10.50 15.80 -20.06
N ALA A 875 -11.36 15.71 -19.04
CA ALA A 875 -11.31 14.59 -18.12
C ALA A 875 -11.81 13.39 -18.93
N ALA A 876 -10.88 12.63 -19.50
CA ALA A 876 -11.21 11.31 -20.04
C ALA A 876 -9.95 10.44 -19.95
N PRO A 877 -10.05 9.27 -19.29
CA PRO A 877 -8.98 8.30 -19.31
C PRO A 877 -8.86 7.80 -20.75
N ARG A 878 -7.64 7.79 -21.28
CA ARG A 878 -7.33 6.92 -22.40
C ARG A 878 -6.04 6.19 -22.11
N PRO A 879 -6.03 4.87 -22.42
CA PRO A 879 -4.98 3.94 -22.02
C PRO A 879 -3.65 4.25 -22.69
#